data_AF-A0AA36FML6-F1
#
_entry.id   AF-A0AA36FML6-F1
#
_cell.length_a   1.000
_cell.length_b   1.000
_cell.length_c   1.000
_cell.angle_alpha   90.00
_cell.angle_beta   90.00
_cell.angle_gamma   90.00
#
_symmetry.space_group_name_H-M   'P 1'
#
loop_
_entity.id
_entity.type
_entity.pdbx_description
1 polymer ?
#
loop_
_entity_poly.entity_id
_entity_poly.type
_entity_poly.pdbx_seq_one_letter_code
_entity_poly.pdbx_strand_id
1 'polypeptide(L)'
;MPENMFRQTIHLKNNNISTIKEGVFTGLSNLIYLDLVNNNISTIKEGVFTGLSNLTHLYLDNNSISTIEEGVFTGLSNLIVLGLQNNKISTIKEGAFTGLTNLEELDLQNNSISTIEEGVFTGLSNLIVLDLVNNNISTIKEGVFTGLSNLTHLYLDNNSISTIEEGVFTGLSNLIVLGLQNNKISTIKEGAFTGLTNLEELDLQNNSISTIEEGVFTGLSNLIVLYLNNNSISTIEEGVFTGLSNLIVLVLQNNKISTIKEGAFTGLTNLEELYLNNNNISTIEEGVFTGLSNLIVLGLQNNKISTIKEGAFTGLTNLEELHLQNNSISTIEEGLFTGLSNLIVLVLQNNKISTIKEGAFTGLTNLEELHLQNNSISTIEEGVFTGLSNLIGLGLQNNKISTIKEGAFTGLTNLEELGLHNNNISTIKEGAFTGLSNLNILRLHNNNISTIKEGAFTGLSNLNILDLQNNSISTVEEGAFMGLSNLIGLVLQNNNISTIEEGVFTGLSNLIGLDLRGNRIKNYEDGAFLFLPSITGIALDGNKDLMCGCHLPALVKYMRNNYNRNVNVSGECQTDLGKRIPIPKYSQCTRSCNEDTTSNNGIFHWPVTKIGSNATIPCHANVATRLCSSRTVKHLEMASNQSRTSLKCSPFTGIWQEPDMSQCYNTEEITRRLKVIRSQDIDQRNIANISKEVLNVSQKSVYFKQQDIDLAVDILVKIVPLNASADTSLKIIRGINNMINTSEKVLAEAELSNRSISRMLSIIKILPKTIPLEEQQVNVLYSNLGIGVSKVNQDSFDGLFYGVSYGTNKTEATTQLFNHSYSDQQQDDIQTLSFISLPKSLPKHLEDEQRSTLARVVFYSMRNDKLYRVTRNSSAKGNTEINSHILSASIPNVSISNLDEPINISFNLINQNADNPECVYWEETSGEDPHWETKGCKKSDYVPGKKVVCSCDHLTSFAILMDVYRNEDDGKNDISLSICIAVDYHLSVLFLQ
;
A
#
# COMPACT_ATOMS: atom_id res chain seq x y z
N MET A 1 32.01 75.73 18.38
CA MET A 1 32.02 74.32 17.92
C MET A 1 33.40 74.05 17.34
N PRO A 2 34.21 73.14 17.90
CA PRO A 2 35.62 73.03 17.53
C PRO A 2 35.84 72.11 16.31
N GLU A 3 36.24 72.73 15.20
CA GLU A 3 37.31 72.44 14.22
C GLU A 3 38.05 71.08 14.06
N ASN A 4 37.66 69.94 14.66
CA ASN A 4 38.43 68.68 14.51
C ASN A 4 37.58 67.44 14.16
N MET A 5 36.90 67.48 13.02
CA MET A 5 36.24 66.31 12.44
C MET A 5 36.71 66.09 11.00
N PHE A 6 38.03 65.97 10.80
CA PHE A 6 38.58 65.60 9.50
C PHE A 6 38.14 64.17 9.17
N ARG A 7 37.49 64.02 8.01
CA ARG A 7 36.84 62.80 7.54
C ARG A 7 37.82 61.64 7.54
N GLN A 8 37.57 60.61 8.35
CA GLN A 8 38.31 59.35 8.34
C GLN A 8 38.08 58.52 7.07
N THR A 9 37.16 58.95 6.20
CA THR A 9 36.74 58.24 5.00
C THR A 9 36.55 59.22 3.85
N ILE A 10 37.10 58.89 2.68
CA ILE A 10 36.90 59.61 1.43
C ILE A 10 36.40 58.62 0.37
N HIS A 11 35.23 58.91 -0.20
CA HIS A 11 34.68 58.18 -1.35
C HIS A 11 34.70 59.08 -2.59
N LEU A 12 35.47 58.66 -3.59
CA LEU A 12 35.60 59.29 -4.91
C LEU A 12 35.21 58.31 -6.02
N LYS A 13 34.41 57.29 -5.70
CA LYS A 13 33.95 56.30 -6.67
C LYS A 13 33.05 56.86 -7.76
N ASN A 14 33.03 56.21 -8.92
CA ASN A 14 32.17 56.55 -10.07
C ASN A 14 32.37 57.98 -10.58
N ASN A 15 33.62 58.41 -10.70
CA ASN A 15 33.98 59.71 -11.27
C ASN A 15 34.81 59.52 -12.55
N ASN A 16 35.29 60.63 -13.12
CA ASN A 16 36.15 60.64 -14.31
C ASN A 16 37.60 60.97 -13.96
N ILE A 17 38.07 60.63 -12.75
CA ILE A 17 39.43 60.94 -12.31
C ILE A 17 40.40 60.13 -13.17
N SER A 18 41.29 60.80 -13.90
CA SER A 18 42.28 60.14 -14.77
C SER A 18 43.71 60.20 -14.22
N THR A 19 43.98 61.14 -13.30
CA THR A 19 45.31 61.33 -12.71
C THR A 19 45.17 61.77 -11.25
N ILE A 20 46.06 61.27 -10.40
CA ILE A 20 46.21 61.72 -9.01
C ILE A 20 47.52 62.48 -8.93
N LYS A 21 47.46 63.76 -8.53
CA LYS A 21 48.65 64.61 -8.43
C LYS A 21 49.34 64.39 -7.09
N GLU A 22 50.67 64.41 -7.11
CA GLU A 22 51.49 64.41 -5.90
C GLU A 22 51.06 65.53 -4.94
N GLY A 23 51.03 65.21 -3.65
CA GLY A 23 50.66 66.16 -2.59
C GLY A 23 49.16 66.48 -2.46
N VAL A 24 48.28 65.90 -3.29
CA VAL A 24 46.82 66.16 -3.20
C VAL A 24 46.21 65.72 -1.86
N PHE A 25 46.85 64.76 -1.18
CA PHE A 25 46.41 64.25 0.13
C PHE A 25 47.22 64.82 1.31
N THR A 26 48.06 65.83 1.08
CA THR A 26 48.86 66.46 2.15
C THR A 26 47.96 67.01 3.25
N GLY A 27 48.24 66.66 4.50
CA GLY A 27 47.47 67.08 5.68
C GLY A 27 46.28 66.18 6.05
N LEU A 28 46.05 65.07 5.31
CA LEU A 28 45.00 64.09 5.60
C LEU A 28 45.50 62.88 6.41
N SER A 29 46.39 63.10 7.38
CA SER A 29 47.02 62.00 8.15
C SER A 29 46.05 61.17 8.98
N ASN A 30 44.84 61.67 9.25
CA ASN A 30 43.79 60.95 9.98
C ASN A 30 42.88 60.10 9.06
N LEU A 31 43.13 60.07 7.75
CA LEU A 31 42.32 59.31 6.80
C LEU A 31 42.57 57.80 6.99
N ILE A 32 41.49 57.03 7.14
CA ILE A 32 41.51 55.58 7.36
C ILE A 32 41.09 54.83 6.09
N TYR A 33 40.19 55.41 5.30
CA TYR A 33 39.57 54.76 4.14
C TYR A 33 39.56 55.68 2.91
N LEU A 34 40.07 55.21 1.79
CA LEU A 34 40.10 55.92 0.51
C LEU A 34 39.58 55.02 -0.63
N ASP A 35 38.50 55.45 -1.25
CA ASP A 35 37.82 54.70 -2.32
C ASP A 35 37.84 55.51 -3.61
N LEU A 36 38.54 54.98 -4.62
CA LEU A 36 38.75 55.53 -5.96
C LEU A 36 38.18 54.60 -7.04
N VAL A 37 37.24 53.71 -6.68
CA VAL A 37 36.68 52.69 -7.57
C VAL A 37 35.94 53.31 -8.76
N ASN A 38 35.94 52.66 -9.93
CA ASN A 38 35.22 53.12 -11.13
C ASN A 38 35.64 54.56 -11.52
N ASN A 39 36.91 54.71 -11.87
CA ASN A 39 37.48 55.94 -12.40
C ASN A 39 38.29 55.64 -13.68
N ASN A 40 39.02 56.62 -14.21
CA ASN A 40 39.85 56.47 -15.42
C ASN A 40 41.35 56.54 -15.10
N ILE A 41 41.76 56.17 -13.88
CA ILE A 41 43.16 56.29 -13.43
C ILE A 41 44.00 55.30 -14.23
N SER A 42 45.01 55.78 -14.95
CA SER A 42 45.89 54.94 -15.77
C SER A 42 47.29 54.73 -15.20
N THR A 43 47.73 55.64 -14.33
CA THR A 43 49.07 55.60 -13.70
C THR A 43 48.99 56.11 -12.27
N ILE A 44 49.78 55.51 -11.38
CA ILE A 44 50.01 55.97 -10.02
C ILE A 44 51.51 56.16 -9.87
N LYS A 45 51.92 57.35 -9.42
CA LYS A 45 53.34 57.69 -9.24
C LYS A 45 53.72 57.57 -7.78
N GLU A 46 54.99 57.30 -7.54
CA GLU A 46 55.59 57.40 -6.21
C GLU A 46 55.25 58.75 -5.56
N GLY A 47 55.01 58.73 -4.25
CA GLY A 47 54.74 59.93 -3.47
C GLY A 47 53.30 60.44 -3.52
N VAL A 48 52.43 59.91 -4.41
CA VAL A 48 51.02 60.33 -4.51
C VAL A 48 50.26 60.16 -3.19
N PHE A 49 50.54 59.09 -2.44
CA PHE A 49 49.88 58.79 -1.16
C PHE A 49 50.65 59.29 0.07
N THR A 50 51.69 60.12 -0.12
CA THR A 50 52.49 60.65 0.99
C THR A 50 51.62 61.40 1.99
N GLY A 51 51.82 61.09 3.27
CA GLY A 51 51.09 61.72 4.38
C GLY A 51 49.82 60.98 4.83
N LEU A 52 49.43 59.90 4.15
CA LEU A 52 48.29 59.05 4.53
C LEU A 52 48.69 57.92 5.49
N SER A 53 49.42 58.24 6.57
CA SER A 53 50.05 57.25 7.44
C SER A 53 49.06 56.36 8.21
N ASN A 54 47.80 56.78 8.41
CA ASN A 54 46.78 56.01 9.13
C ASN A 54 45.81 55.26 8.19
N LEU A 55 46.07 55.27 6.88
CA LEU A 55 45.19 54.62 5.91
C LEU A 55 45.25 53.10 6.09
N THR A 56 44.08 52.47 6.21
CA THR A 56 43.92 51.02 6.38
C THR A 56 43.27 50.38 5.15
N HIS A 57 42.46 51.12 4.40
CA HIS A 57 41.76 50.59 3.22
C HIS A 57 41.95 51.53 2.03
N LEU A 58 42.43 50.97 0.92
CA LEU A 58 42.63 51.67 -0.35
C LEU A 58 42.02 50.85 -1.49
N TYR A 59 41.03 51.42 -2.16
CA TYR A 59 40.35 50.78 -3.30
C TYR A 59 40.62 51.56 -4.58
N LEU A 60 41.27 50.90 -5.54
CA LEU A 60 41.63 51.40 -6.86
C LEU A 60 41.00 50.56 -7.98
N ASP A 61 39.95 49.81 -7.63
CA ASP A 61 39.28 48.85 -8.50
C ASP A 61 38.62 49.52 -9.71
N ASN A 62 38.46 48.78 -10.80
CA ASN A 62 37.77 49.23 -12.00
C ASN A 62 38.33 50.57 -12.53
N ASN A 63 39.64 50.60 -12.75
CA ASN A 63 40.36 51.72 -13.33
C ASN A 63 41.08 51.26 -14.63
N SER A 64 42.10 51.99 -15.09
CA SER A 64 42.87 51.65 -16.29
C SER A 64 44.37 51.51 -16.00
N ILE A 65 44.74 51.15 -14.77
CA ILE A 65 46.13 51.02 -14.32
C ILE A 65 46.78 49.87 -15.07
N SER A 66 47.92 50.12 -15.74
CA SER A 66 48.63 49.10 -16.52
C SER A 66 49.89 48.52 -15.86
N THR A 67 50.49 49.29 -14.95
CA THR A 67 51.77 48.96 -14.31
C THR A 67 51.74 49.45 -12.86
N ILE A 68 52.23 48.62 -11.94
CA ILE A 68 52.51 49.03 -10.56
C ILE A 68 54.01 49.27 -10.45
N GLU A 69 54.39 50.55 -10.29
CA GLU A 69 55.78 50.98 -10.19
C GLU A 69 56.36 50.70 -8.79
N GLU A 70 57.68 50.64 -8.69
CA GLU A 70 58.40 50.51 -7.43
C GLU A 70 58.03 51.63 -6.45
N GLY A 71 57.83 51.28 -5.17
CA GLY A 71 57.63 52.26 -4.10
C GLY A 71 56.33 53.08 -4.18
N VAL A 72 55.41 52.77 -5.09
CA VAL A 72 54.20 53.58 -5.33
C VAL A 72 53.28 53.70 -4.10
N PHE A 73 53.34 52.71 -3.19
CA PHE A 73 52.58 52.68 -1.93
C PHE A 73 53.43 52.99 -0.70
N THR A 74 54.65 53.51 -0.87
CA THR A 74 55.54 53.83 0.26
C THR A 74 54.87 54.81 1.23
N GLY A 75 54.97 54.49 2.53
CA GLY A 75 54.39 55.30 3.61
C GLY A 75 52.99 54.87 4.06
N LEU A 76 52.38 53.87 3.42
CA LEU A 76 51.10 53.27 3.81
C LEU A 76 51.26 52.06 4.73
N SER A 77 52.07 52.17 5.79
CA SER A 77 52.44 51.02 6.65
C SER A 77 51.29 50.43 7.47
N ASN A 78 50.18 51.16 7.62
CA ASN A 78 48.97 50.69 8.32
C ASN A 78 47.91 50.13 7.38
N LEU A 79 48.20 50.00 6.08
CA LEU A 79 47.26 49.48 5.10
C LEU A 79 46.99 48.00 5.38
N ILE A 80 45.71 47.62 5.43
CA ILE A 80 45.20 46.27 5.68
C ILE A 80 44.64 45.68 4.37
N VAL A 81 43.87 46.47 3.61
CA VAL A 81 43.24 46.04 2.35
C VAL A 81 43.67 46.94 1.19
N LEU A 82 44.12 46.32 0.10
CA LEU A 82 44.44 46.97 -1.16
C LEU A 82 43.67 46.32 -2.32
N GLY A 83 42.65 47.03 -2.82
CA GLY A 83 41.88 46.63 -4.00
C GLY A 83 42.48 47.19 -5.29
N LEU A 84 42.86 46.32 -6.22
CA LEU A 84 43.40 46.66 -7.54
C LEU A 84 42.70 45.88 -8.68
N GLN A 85 41.53 45.32 -8.40
CA GLN A 85 40.86 44.44 -9.36
C GLN A 85 40.26 45.18 -10.55
N ASN A 86 40.01 44.45 -11.64
CA ASN A 86 39.39 45.00 -12.87
C ASN A 86 40.18 46.20 -13.42
N ASN A 87 41.50 46.10 -13.46
CA ASN A 87 42.39 47.07 -14.08
C ASN A 87 43.00 46.48 -15.37
N LYS A 88 44.12 47.04 -15.85
CA LYS A 88 44.87 46.53 -17.02
C LYS A 88 46.28 46.11 -16.62
N ILE A 89 46.48 45.75 -15.35
CA ILE A 89 47.80 45.53 -14.77
C ILE A 89 48.42 44.33 -15.49
N SER A 90 49.53 44.57 -16.17
CA SER A 90 50.28 43.53 -16.90
C SER A 90 51.70 43.35 -16.36
N THR A 91 52.20 44.32 -15.60
CA THR A 91 53.53 44.32 -15.00
C THR A 91 53.46 44.87 -13.58
N ILE A 92 54.04 44.13 -12.64
CA ILE A 92 54.26 44.56 -11.24
C ILE A 92 55.77 44.58 -11.06
N LYS A 93 56.34 45.76 -10.75
CA LYS A 93 57.78 45.90 -10.56
C LYS A 93 58.23 45.30 -9.22
N GLU A 94 59.47 44.83 -9.16
CA GLU A 94 60.12 44.51 -7.89
C GLU A 94 59.99 45.70 -6.91
N GLY A 95 59.64 45.42 -5.66
CA GLY A 95 59.45 46.46 -4.66
C GLY A 95 58.17 47.31 -4.80
N ALA A 96 57.24 46.95 -5.69
CA ALA A 96 55.95 47.63 -5.86
C ALA A 96 55.15 47.78 -4.55
N PHE A 97 55.18 46.76 -3.69
CA PHE A 97 54.45 46.72 -2.42
C PHE A 97 55.32 47.03 -1.19
N THR A 98 56.52 47.58 -1.40
CA THR A 98 57.44 47.91 -0.31
C THR A 98 56.79 48.86 0.70
N GLY A 99 56.90 48.51 1.99
CA GLY A 99 56.38 49.33 3.09
C GLY A 99 54.95 49.00 3.53
N LEU A 100 54.24 48.09 2.84
CA LEU A 100 52.90 47.61 3.21
C LEU A 100 52.94 46.49 4.27
N THR A 101 53.60 46.74 5.40
CA THR A 101 53.94 45.70 6.38
C THR A 101 52.74 45.10 7.14
N ASN A 102 51.59 45.78 7.16
CA ASN A 102 50.36 45.31 7.84
C ASN A 102 49.28 44.86 6.86
N LEU A 103 49.60 44.70 5.58
CA LEU A 103 48.62 44.30 4.57
C LEU A 103 48.18 42.87 4.82
N GLU A 104 46.86 42.66 4.89
CA GLU A 104 46.21 41.36 5.10
C GLU A 104 45.52 40.87 3.83
N GLU A 105 45.01 41.76 2.98
CA GLU A 105 44.30 41.41 1.74
C GLU A 105 44.81 42.22 0.54
N LEU A 106 45.21 41.49 -0.51
CA LEU A 106 45.63 42.06 -1.79
C LEU A 106 44.80 41.44 -2.92
N ASP A 107 43.94 42.25 -3.53
CA ASP A 107 43.08 41.85 -4.63
C ASP A 107 43.61 42.36 -5.98
N LEU A 108 44.11 41.44 -6.81
CA LEU A 108 44.64 41.67 -8.16
C LEU A 108 43.80 40.97 -9.23
N GLN A 109 42.58 40.53 -8.92
CA GLN A 109 41.75 39.77 -9.86
C GLN A 109 41.38 40.58 -11.12
N ASN A 110 41.04 39.88 -12.20
CA ASN A 110 40.57 40.48 -13.46
C ASN A 110 41.55 41.52 -14.02
N ASN A 111 42.83 41.15 -14.13
CA ASN A 111 43.89 41.97 -14.70
C ASN A 111 44.52 41.26 -15.91
N SER A 112 45.73 41.64 -16.31
CA SER A 112 46.44 41.07 -17.47
C SER A 112 47.84 40.58 -17.10
N ILE A 113 48.05 40.18 -15.84
CA ILE A 113 49.34 39.74 -15.31
C ILE A 113 49.71 38.42 -15.99
N SER A 114 50.88 38.36 -16.64
CA SER A 114 51.33 37.16 -17.36
C SER A 114 52.48 36.41 -16.68
N THR A 115 53.28 37.13 -15.88
CA THR A 115 54.40 36.62 -15.11
C THR A 115 54.44 37.31 -13.76
N ILE A 116 54.78 36.56 -12.71
CA ILE A 116 55.09 37.10 -11.39
C ILE A 116 56.60 36.97 -11.20
N GLU A 117 57.28 38.10 -11.03
CA GLU A 117 58.73 38.12 -10.80
C GLU A 117 59.03 37.71 -9.35
N GLU A 118 60.21 37.12 -9.13
CA GLU A 118 60.67 36.77 -7.79
C GLU A 118 60.78 38.04 -6.93
N GLY A 119 60.37 37.96 -5.66
CA GLY A 119 60.48 39.06 -4.71
C GLY A 119 59.44 40.19 -4.86
N VAL A 120 58.50 40.11 -5.81
CA VAL A 120 57.42 41.11 -5.98
C VAL A 120 56.60 41.31 -4.70
N PHE A 121 56.38 40.24 -3.93
CA PHE A 121 55.62 40.27 -2.68
C PHE A 121 56.49 40.41 -1.41
N THR A 122 57.78 40.74 -1.57
CA THR A 122 58.69 40.89 -0.43
C THR A 122 58.18 41.95 0.55
N GLY A 123 58.15 41.60 1.83
CA GLY A 123 57.72 42.50 2.91
C GLY A 123 56.25 42.39 3.30
N LEU A 124 55.45 41.59 2.59
CA LEU A 124 54.04 41.34 2.89
C LEU A 124 53.84 40.17 3.89
N SER A 125 54.58 40.16 5.00
CA SER A 125 54.61 39.02 5.94
C SER A 125 53.30 38.78 6.68
N ASN A 126 52.40 39.78 6.74
CA ASN A 126 51.09 39.69 7.37
C ASN A 126 49.95 39.38 6.38
N LEU A 127 50.26 39.18 5.10
CA LEU A 127 49.25 38.92 4.08
C LEU A 127 48.54 37.59 4.38
N ILE A 128 47.21 37.63 4.39
CA ILE A 128 46.31 36.50 4.68
C ILE A 128 45.68 36.00 3.37
N VAL A 129 45.27 36.92 2.50
CA VAL A 129 44.58 36.63 1.24
C VAL A 129 45.30 37.29 0.07
N LEU A 130 45.61 36.50 -0.96
CA LEU A 130 46.13 36.96 -2.24
C LEU A 130 45.24 36.45 -3.37
N ASP A 131 44.54 37.36 -4.03
CA ASP A 131 43.66 37.03 -5.16
C ASP A 131 44.32 37.43 -6.49
N LEU A 132 44.62 36.43 -7.33
CA LEU A 132 45.18 36.58 -8.67
C LEU A 132 44.24 35.99 -9.74
N VAL A 133 42.96 35.80 -9.43
CA VAL A 133 41.97 35.17 -10.31
C VAL A 133 41.80 35.95 -11.61
N ASN A 134 41.58 35.22 -12.71
CA ASN A 134 41.32 35.79 -14.04
C ASN A 134 42.43 36.76 -14.49
N ASN A 135 43.65 36.22 -14.57
CA ASN A 135 44.82 36.85 -15.15
C ASN A 135 45.37 35.98 -16.30
N ASN A 136 46.55 36.30 -16.83
CA ASN A 136 47.20 35.58 -17.93
C ASN A 136 48.42 34.78 -17.45
N ILE A 137 48.49 34.41 -16.16
CA ILE A 137 49.67 33.76 -15.58
C ILE A 137 49.85 32.39 -16.24
N SER A 138 51.03 32.15 -16.80
CA SER A 138 51.31 30.90 -17.54
C SER A 138 52.28 29.96 -16.82
N THR A 139 53.11 30.49 -15.93
CA THR A 139 54.10 29.76 -15.14
C THR A 139 54.24 30.41 -13.77
N ILE A 140 54.48 29.59 -12.75
CA ILE A 140 54.84 30.01 -11.39
C ILE A 140 56.25 29.49 -11.14
N LYS A 141 57.17 30.39 -10.81
CA LYS A 141 58.55 30.02 -10.50
C LYS A 141 58.70 29.78 -9.01
N GLU A 142 59.65 28.91 -8.66
CA GLU A 142 60.10 28.76 -7.28
C GLU A 142 60.50 30.13 -6.69
N GLY A 143 60.16 30.35 -5.42
CA GLY A 143 60.55 31.55 -4.69
C GLY A 143 59.63 32.77 -4.87
N VAL A 144 58.67 32.75 -5.82
CA VAL A 144 57.74 33.88 -6.07
C VAL A 144 56.94 34.27 -4.84
N PHE A 145 56.53 33.31 -4.02
CA PHE A 145 55.74 33.54 -2.80
C PHE A 145 56.57 33.61 -1.52
N THR A 146 57.90 33.70 -1.64
CA THR A 146 58.80 33.78 -0.48
C THR A 146 58.45 34.99 0.39
N GLY A 147 58.35 34.76 1.71
CA GLY A 147 58.07 35.82 2.69
C GLY A 147 56.59 36.00 3.02
N LEU A 148 55.66 35.33 2.32
CA LEU A 148 54.23 35.32 2.61
C LEU A 148 53.86 34.32 3.73
N SER A 149 54.52 34.41 4.88
CA SER A 149 54.45 33.39 5.93
C SER A 149 53.08 33.24 6.60
N ASN A 150 52.22 34.27 6.57
CA ASN A 150 50.88 34.23 7.17
C ASN A 150 49.76 33.96 6.16
N LEU A 151 50.10 33.70 4.89
CA LEU A 151 49.11 33.52 3.84
C LEU A 151 48.29 32.26 4.10
N THR A 152 46.97 32.41 4.08
CA THR A 152 46.00 31.32 4.30
C THR A 152 45.20 31.01 3.05
N HIS A 153 44.96 32.00 2.18
CA HIS A 153 44.18 31.83 0.95
C HIS A 153 44.97 32.38 -0.24
N LEU A 154 45.17 31.52 -1.25
CA LEU A 154 45.81 31.87 -2.50
C LEU A 154 44.93 31.42 -3.67
N TYR A 155 44.46 32.39 -4.45
CA TYR A 155 43.60 32.13 -5.60
C TYR A 155 44.34 32.43 -6.91
N LEU A 156 44.53 31.39 -7.72
CA LEU A 156 45.21 31.42 -9.03
C LEU A 156 44.27 30.92 -10.14
N ASP A 157 42.97 30.90 -9.87
CA ASP A 157 41.92 30.40 -10.75
C ASP A 157 41.83 31.20 -12.06
N ASN A 158 41.35 30.55 -13.12
CA ASN A 158 41.12 31.19 -14.42
C ASN A 158 42.38 31.86 -15.00
N ASN A 159 43.53 31.20 -14.89
CA ASN A 159 44.79 31.62 -15.50
C ASN A 159 45.15 30.71 -16.68
N SER A 160 46.42 30.71 -17.12
CA SER A 160 46.94 29.86 -18.19
C SER A 160 48.07 28.94 -17.72
N ILE A 161 48.11 28.60 -16.42
CA ILE A 161 49.15 27.77 -15.82
C ILE A 161 49.09 26.37 -16.45
N SER A 162 50.24 25.86 -16.92
CA SER A 162 50.29 24.57 -17.64
C SER A 162 50.99 23.44 -16.88
N THR A 163 51.89 23.79 -15.97
CA THR A 163 52.67 22.85 -15.13
C THR A 163 52.79 23.44 -13.73
N ILE A 164 52.67 22.58 -12.71
CA ILE A 164 53.05 22.91 -11.33
C ILE A 164 54.41 22.25 -11.07
N GLU A 165 55.46 23.08 -10.96
CA GLU A 165 56.82 22.61 -10.72
C GLU A 165 57.03 22.25 -9.24
N GLU A 166 58.11 21.52 -8.95
CA GLU A 166 58.52 21.20 -7.58
C GLU A 166 58.77 22.48 -6.76
N GLY A 167 58.30 22.50 -5.51
CA GLY A 167 58.64 23.56 -4.55
C GLY A 167 58.08 24.96 -4.84
N VAL A 168 57.22 25.14 -5.84
CA VAL A 168 56.69 26.49 -6.21
C VAL A 168 55.89 27.18 -5.12
N PHE A 169 55.34 26.43 -4.16
CA PHE A 169 54.61 26.94 -3.01
C PHE A 169 55.39 26.86 -1.68
N THR A 170 56.70 26.62 -1.75
CA THR A 170 57.55 26.53 -0.56
C THR A 170 57.46 27.81 0.27
N GLY A 171 57.31 27.66 1.59
CA GLY A 171 57.20 28.77 2.54
C GLY A 171 55.77 29.18 2.89
N LEU A 172 54.75 28.63 2.23
CA LEU A 172 53.34 28.87 2.50
C LEU A 172 52.75 27.86 3.52
N SER A 173 53.43 27.65 4.66
CA SER A 173 53.05 26.60 5.62
C SER A 173 51.71 26.83 6.33
N ASN A 174 51.18 28.05 6.31
CA ASN A 174 49.87 28.40 6.89
C ASN A 174 48.74 28.41 5.86
N LEU A 175 49.00 28.01 4.61
CA LEU A 175 47.99 28.00 3.57
C LEU A 175 46.92 26.96 3.89
N ILE A 176 45.65 27.38 3.80
CA ILE A 176 44.44 26.57 4.06
C ILE A 176 43.74 26.26 2.73
N VAL A 177 43.63 27.26 1.84
CA VAL A 177 42.95 27.14 0.55
C VAL A 177 43.88 27.51 -0.60
N LEU A 178 43.96 26.63 -1.59
CA LEU A 178 44.68 26.85 -2.84
C LEU A 178 43.76 26.63 -4.05
N GLY A 179 43.38 27.73 -4.71
CA GLY A 179 42.56 27.72 -5.93
C GLY A 179 43.42 27.68 -7.19
N LEU A 180 43.27 26.64 -8.00
CA LEU A 180 43.99 26.45 -9.28
C LEU A 180 43.04 26.04 -10.42
N GLN A 181 41.73 26.24 -10.25
CA GLN A 181 40.75 25.78 -11.23
C GLN A 181 40.80 26.57 -12.55
N ASN A 182 40.23 26.00 -13.61
CA ASN A 182 40.13 26.66 -14.92
C ASN A 182 41.50 27.14 -15.46
N ASN A 183 42.54 26.34 -15.25
CA ASN A 183 43.86 26.56 -15.82
C ASN A 183 44.11 25.57 -16.98
N LYS A 184 45.36 25.43 -17.41
CA LYS A 184 45.80 24.48 -18.46
C LYS A 184 46.70 23.40 -17.89
N ILE A 185 46.59 23.12 -16.58
CA ILE A 185 47.51 22.24 -15.86
C ILE A 185 47.38 20.84 -16.45
N SER A 186 48.47 20.34 -17.01
CA SER A 186 48.54 19.00 -17.60
C SER A 186 49.53 18.10 -16.88
N THR A 187 50.50 18.69 -16.16
CA THR A 187 51.56 18.01 -15.42
C THR A 187 51.68 18.64 -14.03
N ILE A 188 51.72 17.79 -13.00
CA ILE A 188 52.03 18.17 -11.62
C ILE A 188 53.27 17.35 -11.23
N LYS A 189 54.37 18.03 -10.88
CA LYS A 189 55.61 17.35 -10.51
C LYS A 189 55.53 16.75 -9.11
N GLU A 190 56.30 15.69 -8.88
CA GLU A 190 56.56 15.19 -7.52
C GLU A 190 57.04 16.35 -6.63
N GLY A 191 56.49 16.45 -5.42
CA GLY A 191 56.85 17.53 -4.50
C GLY A 191 56.30 18.93 -4.84
N ALA A 192 55.41 19.06 -5.83
CA ALA A 192 54.76 20.33 -6.19
C ALA A 192 54.10 21.06 -5.01
N PHE A 193 53.51 20.31 -4.08
CA PHE A 193 52.80 20.84 -2.92
C PHE A 193 53.59 20.70 -1.59
N THR A 194 54.89 20.43 -1.67
CA THR A 194 55.74 20.27 -0.49
C THR A 194 55.71 21.52 0.38
N GLY A 195 55.51 21.33 1.69
CA GLY A 195 55.50 22.42 2.67
C GLY A 195 54.11 23.02 2.96
N LEU A 196 53.07 22.63 2.21
CA LEU A 196 51.68 23.06 2.45
C LEU A 196 51.00 22.22 3.56
N THR A 197 51.61 22.20 4.75
CA THR A 197 51.24 21.27 5.83
C THR A 197 49.87 21.53 6.45
N ASN A 198 49.31 22.73 6.33
CA ASN A 198 48.00 23.11 6.87
C ASN A 198 46.90 23.22 5.80
N LEU A 199 47.18 22.80 4.56
CA LEU A 199 46.22 22.91 3.47
C LEU A 199 45.03 21.99 3.73
N GLU A 200 43.83 22.57 3.68
CA GLU A 200 42.54 21.88 3.88
C GLU A 200 41.78 21.71 2.56
N GLU A 201 41.91 22.67 1.63
CA GLU A 201 41.22 22.65 0.34
C GLU A 201 42.17 22.90 -0.83
N LEU A 202 42.13 21.98 -1.81
CA LEU A 202 42.88 22.08 -3.05
C LEU A 202 41.94 21.93 -4.26
N ASP A 203 41.80 23.00 -5.04
CA ASP A 203 40.97 23.01 -6.24
C ASP A 203 41.80 22.92 -7.52
N LEU A 204 41.77 21.75 -8.18
CA LEU A 204 42.41 21.48 -9.47
C LEU A 204 41.38 21.22 -10.59
N GLN A 205 40.12 21.57 -10.39
CA GLN A 205 39.07 21.27 -11.37
C GLN A 205 39.22 22.04 -12.69
N ASN A 206 38.61 21.52 -13.76
CA ASN A 206 38.62 22.15 -15.09
C ASN A 206 40.05 22.45 -15.60
N ASN A 207 40.93 21.46 -15.50
CA ASN A 207 42.29 21.51 -16.02
C ASN A 207 42.46 20.45 -17.13
N SER A 208 43.70 20.14 -17.50
CA SER A 208 44.05 19.15 -18.54
C SER A 208 44.86 17.98 -17.96
N ILE A 209 44.71 17.67 -16.67
CA ILE A 209 45.45 16.61 -15.99
C ILE A 209 45.03 15.26 -16.58
N SER A 210 46.00 14.48 -17.05
CA SER A 210 45.74 13.18 -17.69
C SER A 210 46.20 11.97 -16.86
N THR A 211 47.17 12.19 -15.97
CA THR A 211 47.75 11.20 -15.06
C THR A 211 48.04 11.89 -13.72
N ILE A 212 47.91 11.14 -12.63
CA ILE A 212 48.35 11.54 -11.29
C ILE A 212 49.51 10.60 -10.96
N GLU A 213 50.71 11.16 -10.80
CA GLU A 213 51.89 10.38 -10.44
C GLU A 213 51.88 10.09 -8.92
N GLU A 214 52.49 8.98 -8.52
CA GLU A 214 52.67 8.64 -7.12
C GLU A 214 53.44 9.76 -6.39
N GLY A 215 53.03 10.09 -5.17
CA GLY A 215 53.73 11.05 -4.33
C GLY A 215 53.45 12.53 -4.63
N VAL A 216 52.66 12.87 -5.66
CA VAL A 216 52.28 14.27 -5.98
C VAL A 216 51.64 14.99 -4.81
N PHE A 217 50.82 14.29 -4.01
CA PHE A 217 50.11 14.85 -2.85
C PHE A 217 50.83 14.62 -1.50
N THR A 218 52.09 14.18 -1.53
CA THR A 218 52.86 13.91 -0.31
C THR A 218 52.96 15.18 0.55
N GLY A 219 52.69 15.04 1.85
CA GLY A 219 52.78 16.13 2.82
C GLY A 219 51.48 16.90 3.07
N LEU A 220 50.42 16.62 2.30
CA LEU A 220 49.09 17.23 2.46
C LEU A 220 48.23 16.48 3.50
N SER A 221 48.78 16.21 4.68
CA SER A 221 48.11 15.36 5.68
C SER A 221 46.85 15.97 6.31
N ASN A 222 46.67 17.29 6.20
CA ASN A 222 45.49 18.00 6.70
C ASN A 222 44.45 18.30 5.61
N LEU A 223 44.65 17.82 4.38
CA LEU A 223 43.71 18.06 3.28
C LEU A 223 42.38 17.38 3.57
N ILE A 224 41.29 18.15 3.46
CA ILE A 224 39.91 17.72 3.71
C ILE A 224 39.18 17.52 2.38
N VAL A 225 39.38 18.44 1.42
CA VAL A 225 38.68 18.42 0.13
C VAL A 225 39.67 18.52 -1.03
N LEU A 226 39.52 17.62 -2.00
CA LEU A 226 40.31 17.60 -3.23
C LEU A 226 39.40 17.57 -4.46
N TYR A 227 39.45 18.64 -5.25
CA TYR A 227 38.73 18.73 -6.52
C TYR A 227 39.61 18.38 -7.71
N LEU A 228 39.28 17.30 -8.41
CA LEU A 228 39.95 16.83 -9.63
C LEU A 228 38.98 16.64 -10.80
N ASN A 229 37.73 17.07 -10.66
CA ASN A 229 36.71 16.93 -11.69
C ASN A 229 36.98 17.77 -12.95
N ASN A 230 36.36 17.37 -14.06
CA ASN A 230 36.52 18.01 -15.36
C ASN A 230 37.98 18.07 -15.83
N ASN A 231 38.72 16.97 -15.63
CA ASN A 231 40.08 16.77 -16.16
C ASN A 231 40.06 15.68 -17.24
N SER A 232 41.23 15.15 -17.61
CA SER A 232 41.38 14.06 -18.59
C SER A 232 41.99 12.79 -17.97
N ILE A 233 41.84 12.59 -16.66
CA ILE A 233 42.40 11.44 -15.94
C ILE A 233 41.78 10.16 -16.50
N SER A 234 42.62 9.20 -16.89
CA SER A 234 42.19 7.96 -17.53
C SER A 234 42.31 6.71 -16.66
N THR A 235 43.24 6.72 -15.71
CA THR A 235 43.51 5.63 -14.77
C THR A 235 43.79 6.21 -13.39
N ILE A 236 43.29 5.55 -12.35
CA ILE A 236 43.71 5.80 -10.96
C ILE A 236 44.67 4.67 -10.59
N GLU A 237 45.95 5.00 -10.46
CA GLU A 237 47.01 4.04 -10.12
C GLU A 237 47.01 3.72 -8.61
N GLU A 238 47.69 2.65 -8.23
CA GLU A 238 47.87 2.26 -6.83
C GLU A 238 48.57 3.38 -6.04
N GLY A 239 48.09 3.68 -4.82
CA GLY A 239 48.79 4.56 -3.89
C GLY A 239 48.87 6.05 -4.27
N VAL A 240 48.25 6.51 -5.36
CA VAL A 240 48.35 7.91 -5.82
C VAL A 240 47.82 8.94 -4.83
N PHE A 241 46.95 8.53 -3.90
CA PHE A 241 46.40 9.37 -2.83
C PHE A 241 47.02 9.11 -1.45
N THR A 242 48.14 8.36 -1.39
CA THR A 242 48.81 8.06 -0.13
C THR A 242 49.21 9.35 0.60
N GLY A 243 48.96 9.38 1.91
CA GLY A 243 49.29 10.54 2.77
C GLY A 243 48.12 11.50 3.00
N LEU A 244 47.01 11.37 2.27
CA LEU A 244 45.79 12.17 2.44
C LEU A 244 44.86 11.59 3.52
N SER A 245 45.39 11.34 4.73
CA SER A 245 44.68 10.60 5.78
C SER A 245 43.46 11.32 6.37
N ASN A 246 43.38 12.65 6.26
CA ASN A 246 42.26 13.46 6.74
C ASN A 246 41.27 13.85 5.64
N LEU A 247 41.43 13.32 4.42
CA LEU A 247 40.56 13.65 3.30
C LEU A 247 39.16 13.09 3.55
N ILE A 248 38.16 13.97 3.45
CA ILE A 248 36.74 13.66 3.63
C ILE A 248 36.05 13.57 2.28
N VAL A 249 36.36 14.48 1.35
CA VAL A 249 35.69 14.59 0.05
C VAL A 249 36.69 14.51 -1.10
N LEU A 250 36.50 13.52 -1.99
CA LEU A 250 37.28 13.35 -3.21
C LEU A 250 36.39 13.41 -4.44
N VAL A 251 36.63 14.44 -5.27
CA VAL A 251 35.78 14.77 -6.42
C VAL A 251 36.50 14.44 -7.73
N LEU A 252 36.11 13.36 -8.39
CA LEU A 252 36.74 12.83 -9.62
C LEU A 252 35.77 12.78 -10.83
N GLN A 253 34.57 13.36 -10.73
CA GLN A 253 33.60 13.29 -11.82
C GLN A 253 34.05 13.99 -13.10
N ASN A 254 33.41 13.62 -14.23
CA ASN A 254 33.68 14.22 -15.54
C ASN A 254 35.16 14.10 -15.96
N ASN A 255 35.75 12.93 -15.73
CA ASN A 255 37.08 12.56 -16.21
C ASN A 255 36.95 11.51 -17.34
N LYS A 256 38.05 10.83 -17.68
CA LYS A 256 38.07 9.73 -18.64
C LYS A 256 38.38 8.39 -17.98
N ILE A 257 38.18 8.27 -16.66
CA ILE A 257 38.62 7.13 -15.86
C ILE A 257 37.95 5.87 -16.40
N SER A 258 38.74 4.92 -16.89
CA SER A 258 38.27 3.62 -17.36
C SER A 258 38.76 2.47 -16.49
N THR A 259 39.86 2.69 -15.76
CA THR A 259 40.52 1.70 -14.91
C THR A 259 40.82 2.30 -13.54
N ILE A 260 40.48 1.56 -12.48
CA ILE A 260 40.88 1.87 -11.09
C ILE A 260 41.68 0.66 -10.63
N LYS A 261 42.93 0.86 -10.22
CA LYS A 261 43.80 -0.22 -9.75
C LYS A 261 43.41 -0.66 -8.33
N GLU A 262 43.72 -1.91 -8.01
CA GLU A 262 43.67 -2.37 -6.62
C GLU A 262 44.58 -1.47 -5.76
N GLY A 263 44.10 -1.08 -4.57
CA GLY A 263 44.83 -0.18 -3.69
C GLY A 263 44.88 1.29 -4.13
N ALA A 264 44.13 1.70 -5.16
CA ALA A 264 44.05 3.08 -5.63
C ALA A 264 43.69 4.10 -4.53
N PHE A 265 42.82 3.70 -3.59
CA PHE A 265 42.34 4.55 -2.49
C PHE A 265 42.98 4.23 -1.13
N THR A 266 44.09 3.48 -1.12
CA THR A 266 44.79 3.11 0.11
C THR A 266 45.22 4.37 0.88
N GLY A 267 44.95 4.39 2.18
CA GLY A 267 45.33 5.49 3.07
C GLY A 267 44.26 6.57 3.24
N LEU A 268 43.17 6.55 2.47
CA LEU A 268 42.02 7.46 2.59
C LEU A 268 41.05 7.03 3.71
N THR A 269 41.57 6.86 4.93
CA THR A 269 40.84 6.23 6.04
C THR A 269 39.66 7.03 6.57
N ASN A 270 39.62 8.34 6.35
CA ASN A 270 38.54 9.24 6.80
C ASN A 270 37.62 9.70 5.65
N LEU A 271 37.74 9.11 4.46
CA LEU A 271 36.95 9.53 3.30
C LEU A 271 35.47 9.17 3.51
N GLU A 272 34.61 10.16 3.37
CA GLU A 272 33.14 10.04 3.51
C GLU A 272 32.45 10.13 2.15
N GLU A 273 32.97 10.94 1.22
CA GLU A 273 32.35 11.17 -0.09
C GLU A 273 33.33 10.92 -1.24
N LEU A 274 32.94 10.03 -2.16
CA LEU A 274 33.70 9.71 -3.37
C LEU A 274 32.83 9.81 -4.62
N TYR A 275 33.16 10.78 -5.48
CA TYR A 275 32.43 11.03 -6.72
C TYR A 275 33.22 10.59 -7.96
N LEU A 276 32.81 9.48 -8.58
CA LEU A 276 33.39 8.90 -9.79
C LEU A 276 32.41 8.95 -10.99
N ASN A 277 31.32 9.70 -10.88
CA ASN A 277 30.30 9.77 -11.92
C ASN A 277 30.79 10.44 -13.22
N ASN A 278 30.10 10.20 -14.34
CA ASN A 278 30.47 10.72 -15.66
C ASN A 278 31.92 10.37 -16.07
N ASN A 279 32.28 9.09 -15.94
CA ASN A 279 33.57 8.54 -16.35
C ASN A 279 33.36 7.40 -17.37
N ASN A 280 34.40 6.62 -17.67
CA ASN A 280 34.38 5.51 -18.62
C ASN A 280 34.52 4.13 -17.94
N ILE A 281 34.24 4.01 -16.65
CA ILE A 281 34.43 2.77 -15.88
C ILE A 281 33.49 1.70 -16.44
N SER A 282 34.03 0.54 -16.81
CA SER A 282 33.24 -0.56 -17.40
C SER A 282 33.06 -1.76 -16.48
N THR A 283 34.00 -1.95 -15.55
CA THR A 283 34.03 -3.04 -14.57
C THR A 283 34.40 -2.48 -13.21
N ILE A 284 33.71 -2.92 -12.16
CA ILE A 284 34.13 -2.72 -10.77
C ILE A 284 34.77 -4.03 -10.30
N GLU A 285 36.08 -4.01 -10.09
CA GLU A 285 36.85 -5.17 -9.65
C GLU A 285 36.68 -5.43 -8.15
N GLU A 286 36.98 -6.66 -7.72
CA GLU A 286 36.99 -7.05 -6.30
C GLU A 286 37.96 -6.18 -5.51
N GLY A 287 37.55 -5.74 -4.31
CA GLY A 287 38.43 -5.02 -3.38
C GLY A 287 38.90 -3.64 -3.82
N VAL A 288 38.40 -3.09 -4.94
CA VAL A 288 38.86 -1.78 -5.46
C VAL A 288 38.60 -0.61 -4.50
N PHE A 289 37.63 -0.75 -3.59
CA PHE A 289 37.30 0.24 -2.56
C PHE A 289 37.78 -0.16 -1.15
N THR A 290 38.69 -1.13 -1.04
CA THR A 290 39.21 -1.59 0.25
C THR A 290 39.85 -0.43 1.03
N GLY A 291 39.56 -0.35 2.33
CA GLY A 291 40.10 0.68 3.23
C GLY A 291 39.20 1.90 3.40
N LEU A 292 38.14 2.04 2.61
CA LEU A 292 37.16 3.15 2.68
C LEU A 292 36.03 2.84 3.67
N SER A 293 36.36 2.44 4.91
CA SER A 293 35.36 1.98 5.88
C SER A 293 34.42 3.08 6.39
N ASN A 294 34.81 4.36 6.27
CA ASN A 294 34.02 5.53 6.66
C ASN A 294 33.25 6.15 5.50
N LEU A 295 33.29 5.55 4.30
CA LEU A 295 32.59 6.10 3.14
C LEU A 295 31.07 6.04 3.36
N ILE A 296 30.41 7.18 3.16
CA ILE A 296 28.96 7.38 3.29
C ILE A 296 28.31 7.43 1.91
N VAL A 297 28.92 8.15 0.96
CA VAL A 297 28.37 8.37 -0.39
C VAL A 297 29.35 7.90 -1.46
N LEU A 298 28.88 7.01 -2.34
CA LEU A 298 29.61 6.54 -3.51
C LEU A 298 28.85 6.85 -4.81
N GLY A 299 29.37 7.81 -5.58
CA GLY A 299 28.83 8.22 -6.87
C GLY A 299 29.47 7.48 -8.05
N LEU A 300 28.74 6.57 -8.70
CA LEU A 300 29.21 5.80 -9.88
C LEU A 300 28.29 5.97 -11.11
N GLN A 301 27.33 6.87 -11.05
CA GLN A 301 26.35 7.10 -12.10
C GLN A 301 26.97 7.64 -13.40
N ASN A 302 26.30 7.40 -14.53
CA ASN A 302 26.76 7.85 -15.86
C ASN A 302 28.16 7.30 -16.23
N ASN A 303 28.41 6.03 -15.96
CA ASN A 303 29.60 5.31 -16.41
C ASN A 303 29.23 4.30 -17.50
N LYS A 304 30.12 3.35 -17.77
CA LYS A 304 29.89 2.23 -18.71
C LYS A 304 29.80 0.89 -17.97
N ILE A 305 29.48 0.90 -16.68
CA ILE A 305 29.56 -0.26 -15.80
C ILE A 305 28.61 -1.33 -16.33
N SER A 306 29.16 -2.46 -16.70
CA SER A 306 28.40 -3.63 -17.19
C SER A 306 28.64 -4.86 -16.35
N THR A 307 29.77 -4.90 -15.63
CA THR A 307 30.18 -5.99 -14.75
C THR A 307 30.56 -5.41 -13.39
N ILE A 308 30.02 -5.99 -12.32
CA ILE A 308 30.43 -5.73 -10.94
C ILE A 308 30.85 -7.10 -10.41
N LYS A 309 32.10 -7.21 -9.94
CA LYS A 309 32.63 -8.48 -9.40
C LYS A 309 32.04 -8.75 -8.02
N GLU A 310 31.96 -10.02 -7.66
CA GLU A 310 31.66 -10.44 -6.29
C GLU A 310 32.70 -9.80 -5.33
N GLY A 311 32.23 -9.27 -4.21
CA GLY A 311 33.10 -8.60 -3.25
C GLY A 311 33.60 -7.20 -3.66
N ALA A 312 33.13 -6.62 -4.77
CA ALA A 312 33.50 -5.28 -5.23
C ALA A 312 33.29 -4.18 -4.17
N PHE A 313 32.25 -4.32 -3.33
CA PHE A 313 31.89 -3.35 -2.28
C PHE A 313 32.30 -3.80 -0.86
N THR A 314 33.12 -4.85 -0.75
CA THR A 314 33.57 -5.36 0.55
C THR A 314 34.33 -4.28 1.31
N GLY A 315 34.00 -4.11 2.60
CA GLY A 315 34.68 -3.16 3.48
C GLY A 315 34.02 -1.77 3.54
N LEU A 316 33.03 -1.48 2.71
CA LEU A 316 32.24 -0.24 2.74
C LEU A 316 31.14 -0.30 3.83
N THR A 317 31.55 -0.52 5.07
CA THR A 317 30.62 -0.86 6.17
C THR A 317 29.71 0.28 6.61
N ASN A 318 30.09 1.54 6.37
CA ASN A 318 29.30 2.73 6.73
C ASN A 318 28.59 3.37 5.53
N LEU A 319 28.58 2.72 4.36
CA LEU A 319 27.99 3.30 3.16
C LEU A 319 26.47 3.41 3.31
N GLU A 320 25.94 4.61 3.11
CA GLU A 320 24.51 4.92 3.19
C GLU A 320 23.89 5.13 1.80
N GLU A 321 24.64 5.70 0.85
CA GLU A 321 24.17 5.98 -0.51
C GLU A 321 25.07 5.39 -1.60
N LEU A 322 24.46 4.59 -2.49
CA LEU A 322 25.13 4.01 -3.66
C LEU A 322 24.40 4.37 -4.96
N HIS A 323 25.07 5.17 -5.79
CA HIS A 323 24.53 5.68 -7.05
C HIS A 323 25.10 4.94 -8.27
N LEU A 324 24.31 4.08 -8.91
CA LEU A 324 24.69 3.24 -10.06
C LEU A 324 23.84 3.49 -11.32
N GLN A 325 23.01 4.53 -11.33
CA GLN A 325 22.13 4.87 -12.44
C GLN A 325 22.86 5.26 -13.73
N ASN A 326 22.19 5.09 -14.87
CA ASN A 326 22.74 5.40 -16.20
C ASN A 326 24.03 4.62 -16.51
N ASN A 327 24.02 3.32 -16.25
CA ASN A 327 25.10 2.39 -16.59
C ASN A 327 24.61 1.32 -17.58
N SER A 328 25.34 0.22 -17.73
CA SER A 328 24.98 -0.92 -18.60
C SER A 328 24.85 -2.24 -17.84
N ILE A 329 24.48 -2.19 -16.55
CA ILE A 329 24.27 -3.37 -15.71
C ILE A 329 23.09 -4.16 -16.26
N SER A 330 23.25 -5.47 -16.47
CA SER A 330 22.23 -6.32 -17.10
C SER A 330 21.62 -7.38 -16.16
N THR A 331 22.39 -7.80 -15.15
CA THR A 331 21.96 -8.79 -14.16
C THR A 331 22.42 -8.34 -12.78
N ILE A 332 21.59 -8.57 -11.77
CA ILE A 332 22.00 -8.48 -10.35
C ILE A 332 22.13 -9.91 -9.84
N GLU A 333 23.37 -10.33 -9.58
CA GLU A 333 23.70 -11.66 -9.07
C GLU A 333 23.47 -11.75 -7.55
N GLU A 334 23.43 -12.97 -7.02
CA GLU A 334 23.34 -13.23 -5.59
C GLU A 334 24.53 -12.60 -4.84
N GLY A 335 24.27 -11.97 -3.70
CA GLY A 335 25.33 -11.45 -2.82
C GLY A 335 26.13 -10.26 -3.38
N LEU A 336 25.72 -9.66 -4.50
CA LEU A 336 26.46 -8.56 -5.16
C LEU A 336 26.70 -7.36 -4.23
N PHE A 337 25.77 -7.09 -3.32
CA PHE A 337 25.80 -5.98 -2.36
C PHE A 337 26.14 -6.43 -0.93
N THR A 338 26.72 -7.62 -0.76
CA THR A 338 27.09 -8.14 0.56
C THR A 338 28.05 -7.19 1.27
N GLY A 339 27.81 -6.95 2.57
CA GLY A 339 28.63 -6.08 3.42
C GLY A 339 28.12 -4.65 3.54
N LEU A 340 27.12 -4.25 2.73
CA LEU A 340 26.50 -2.91 2.76
C LEU A 340 25.32 -2.83 3.74
N SER A 341 25.53 -3.26 5.00
CA SER A 341 24.43 -3.38 5.98
C SER A 341 23.81 -2.05 6.42
N ASN A 342 24.51 -0.94 6.25
CA ASN A 342 24.05 0.42 6.58
C ASN A 342 23.49 1.18 5.37
N LEU A 343 23.39 0.54 4.20
CA LEU A 343 22.90 1.20 2.99
C LEU A 343 21.42 1.57 3.15
N ILE A 344 21.10 2.84 2.90
CA ILE A 344 19.77 3.43 2.99
C ILE A 344 19.18 3.60 1.59
N VAL A 345 19.99 4.08 0.64
CA VAL A 345 19.55 4.41 -0.72
C VAL A 345 20.37 3.66 -1.76
N LEU A 346 19.69 2.86 -2.59
CA LEU A 346 20.30 2.16 -3.73
C LEU A 346 19.64 2.57 -5.05
N VAL A 347 20.44 3.22 -5.89
CA VAL A 347 19.98 3.89 -7.11
C VAL A 347 20.46 3.13 -8.36
N LEU A 348 19.57 2.37 -9.01
CA LEU A 348 19.88 1.45 -10.12
C LEU A 348 19.11 1.76 -11.42
N GLN A 349 18.38 2.87 -11.48
CA GLN A 349 17.56 3.22 -12.64
C GLN A 349 18.38 3.46 -13.92
N ASN A 350 17.71 3.38 -15.07
CA ASN A 350 18.33 3.63 -16.38
C ASN A 350 19.55 2.70 -16.64
N ASN A 351 19.41 1.42 -16.28
CA ASN A 351 20.36 0.37 -16.63
C ASN A 351 19.74 -0.57 -17.67
N LYS A 352 20.35 -1.74 -17.87
CA LYS A 352 19.84 -2.80 -18.77
C LYS A 352 19.37 -4.01 -17.98
N ILE A 353 19.02 -3.86 -16.70
CA ILE A 353 18.73 -4.96 -15.80
C ILE A 353 17.52 -5.72 -16.33
N SER A 354 17.71 -6.98 -16.72
CA SER A 354 16.63 -7.88 -17.16
C SER A 354 16.37 -9.01 -16.16
N THR A 355 17.37 -9.32 -15.33
CA THR A 355 17.36 -10.45 -14.41
C THR A 355 17.83 -9.99 -13.03
N ILE A 356 17.07 -10.32 -11.99
CA ILE A 356 17.46 -10.17 -10.59
C ILE A 356 17.41 -11.58 -9.99
N LYS A 357 18.54 -12.06 -9.47
CA LYS A 357 18.63 -13.40 -8.87
C LYS A 357 18.02 -13.42 -7.47
N GLU A 358 17.60 -14.60 -7.03
CA GLU A 358 17.25 -14.82 -5.63
C GLU A 358 18.45 -14.46 -4.74
N GLY A 359 18.19 -13.79 -3.61
CA GLY A 359 19.24 -13.35 -2.71
C GLY A 359 20.10 -12.17 -3.20
N ALA A 360 19.76 -11.55 -4.34
CA ALA A 360 20.48 -10.40 -4.89
C ALA A 360 20.66 -9.22 -3.91
N PHE A 361 19.70 -9.01 -3.02
CA PHE A 361 19.69 -7.91 -2.03
C PHE A 361 19.91 -8.39 -0.59
N THR A 362 20.39 -9.62 -0.41
CA THR A 362 20.66 -10.18 0.93
C THR A 362 21.66 -9.31 1.68
N GLY A 363 21.35 -9.00 2.94
CA GLY A 363 22.22 -8.21 3.83
C GLY A 363 21.96 -6.70 3.82
N LEU A 364 21.11 -6.19 2.91
CA LEU A 364 20.71 -4.77 2.87
C LEU A 364 19.58 -4.46 3.87
N THR A 365 19.82 -4.75 5.15
CA THR A 365 18.78 -4.73 6.19
C THR A 365 18.25 -3.34 6.53
N ASN A 366 19.01 -2.28 6.27
CA ASN A 366 18.63 -0.88 6.54
C ASN A 366 18.14 -0.13 5.30
N LEU A 367 17.98 -0.81 4.16
CA LEU A 367 17.61 -0.15 2.91
C LEU A 367 16.17 0.38 2.98
N GLU A 368 16.01 1.67 2.71
CA GLU A 368 14.72 2.38 2.71
C GLU A 368 14.23 2.69 1.29
N GLU A 369 15.15 2.97 0.36
CA GLU A 369 14.81 3.30 -1.03
C GLU A 369 15.55 2.43 -2.05
N LEU A 370 14.79 1.81 -2.95
CA LEU A 370 15.31 1.01 -4.06
C LEU A 370 14.73 1.47 -5.40
N HIS A 371 15.59 2.00 -6.26
CA HIS A 371 15.21 2.59 -7.55
C HIS A 371 15.62 1.67 -8.70
N LEU A 372 14.66 0.93 -9.27
CA LEU A 372 14.86 0.00 -10.38
C LEU A 372 14.14 0.43 -11.67
N GLN A 373 13.60 1.64 -11.72
CA GLN A 373 12.87 2.16 -12.87
C GLN A 373 13.72 2.28 -14.15
N ASN A 374 13.08 2.28 -15.31
CA ASN A 374 13.75 2.40 -16.62
C ASN A 374 14.82 1.31 -16.84
N ASN A 375 14.45 0.05 -16.57
CA ASN A 375 15.27 -1.13 -16.84
C ASN A 375 14.56 -2.05 -17.85
N SER A 376 14.98 -3.31 -17.96
CA SER A 376 14.38 -4.32 -18.86
C SER A 376 13.82 -5.52 -18.11
N ILE A 377 13.43 -5.36 -16.85
CA ILE A 377 12.88 -6.43 -16.00
C ILE A 377 11.56 -6.90 -16.61
N SER A 378 11.40 -8.21 -16.83
CA SER A 378 10.21 -8.79 -17.44
C SER A 378 9.34 -9.59 -16.49
N THR A 379 9.93 -10.17 -15.44
CA THR A 379 9.27 -10.98 -14.42
C THR A 379 9.78 -10.59 -13.05
N ILE A 380 8.89 -10.49 -12.07
CA ILE A 380 9.26 -10.40 -10.65
C ILE A 380 9.11 -11.80 -10.06
N GLU A 381 10.24 -12.38 -9.70
CA GLU A 381 10.35 -13.73 -9.12
C GLU A 381 9.93 -13.73 -7.64
N GLU A 382 9.55 -14.90 -7.14
CA GLU A 382 9.21 -15.10 -5.72
C GLU A 382 10.42 -14.79 -4.83
N GLY A 383 10.21 -14.07 -3.73
CA GLY A 383 11.24 -13.84 -2.72
C GLY A 383 12.45 -12.99 -3.16
N VAL A 384 12.43 -12.38 -4.36
CA VAL A 384 13.58 -11.62 -4.90
C VAL A 384 13.96 -10.40 -4.04
N PHE A 385 13.01 -9.87 -3.27
CA PHE A 385 13.21 -8.75 -2.34
C PHE A 385 13.27 -9.18 -0.86
N THR A 386 13.44 -10.48 -0.59
CA THR A 386 13.52 -10.98 0.79
C THR A 386 14.69 -10.33 1.54
N GLY A 387 14.44 -9.94 2.79
CA GLY A 387 15.43 -9.28 3.66
C GLY A 387 15.38 -7.75 3.66
N LEU A 388 14.63 -7.14 2.74
CA LEU A 388 14.42 -5.68 2.67
C LEU A 388 13.26 -5.21 3.58
N SER A 389 13.28 -5.58 4.86
CA SER A 389 12.15 -5.33 5.78
C SER A 389 11.92 -3.86 6.10
N ASN A 390 12.93 -3.01 5.95
CA ASN A 390 12.85 -1.57 6.19
C ASN A 390 12.55 -0.74 4.93
N LEU A 391 12.34 -1.39 3.78
CA LEU A 391 12.11 -0.69 2.53
C LEU A 391 10.78 0.07 2.56
N ILE A 392 10.84 1.37 2.28
CA ILE A 392 9.71 2.32 2.26
C ILE A 392 9.24 2.57 0.82
N GLY A 393 10.20 2.73 -0.10
CA GLY A 393 9.93 3.05 -1.51
C GLY A 393 10.56 2.07 -2.49
N LEU A 394 9.76 1.52 -3.41
CA LEU A 394 10.20 0.62 -4.47
C LEU A 394 9.75 1.11 -5.86
N GLY A 395 10.72 1.57 -6.66
CA GLY A 395 10.49 2.03 -8.02
C GLY A 395 10.72 0.93 -9.05
N LEU A 396 9.65 0.44 -9.71
CA LEU A 396 9.70 -0.58 -10.78
C LEU A 396 9.09 -0.10 -12.10
N GLN A 397 8.72 1.19 -12.19
CA GLN A 397 8.10 1.76 -13.37
C GLN A 397 9.00 1.79 -14.61
N ASN A 398 8.39 1.87 -15.80
CA ASN A 398 9.12 1.90 -17.08
C ASN A 398 10.04 0.68 -17.27
N ASN A 399 9.56 -0.50 -16.90
CA ASN A 399 10.23 -1.77 -17.17
C ASN A 399 9.43 -2.55 -18.25
N LYS A 400 9.70 -3.85 -18.39
CA LYS A 400 8.97 -4.75 -19.31
C LYS A 400 8.14 -5.77 -18.54
N ILE A 401 7.79 -5.48 -17.28
CA ILE A 401 7.18 -6.45 -16.37
C ILE A 401 5.85 -6.89 -16.93
N SER A 402 5.71 -8.18 -17.23
CA SER A 402 4.46 -8.78 -17.69
C SER A 402 3.90 -9.78 -16.68
N THR A 403 4.76 -10.33 -15.83
CA THR A 403 4.41 -11.35 -14.83
C THR A 403 4.94 -10.97 -13.46
N ILE A 404 4.06 -10.98 -12.47
CA ILE A 404 4.39 -10.90 -11.04
C ILE A 404 4.03 -12.26 -10.44
N LYS A 405 5.02 -12.98 -9.88
CA LYS A 405 4.75 -14.27 -9.23
C LYS A 405 4.06 -14.08 -7.88
N GLU A 406 3.38 -15.12 -7.42
CA GLU A 406 2.84 -15.14 -6.07
C GLU A 406 3.98 -14.99 -5.05
N GLY A 407 3.78 -14.17 -4.01
CA GLY A 407 4.81 -13.93 -3.01
C GLY A 407 6.02 -13.12 -3.50
N ALA A 408 5.96 -12.49 -4.67
CA ALA A 408 7.05 -11.67 -5.23
C ALA A 408 7.54 -10.54 -4.30
N PHE A 409 6.65 -10.00 -3.47
CA PHE A 409 6.93 -8.90 -2.53
C PHE A 409 6.94 -9.36 -1.06
N THR A 410 7.03 -10.66 -0.81
CA THR A 410 7.09 -11.19 0.56
C THR A 410 8.27 -10.60 1.33
N GLY A 411 8.03 -10.16 2.56
CA GLY A 411 9.05 -9.56 3.43
C GLY A 411 9.16 -8.03 3.37
N LEU A 412 8.48 -7.37 2.41
CA LEU A 412 8.43 -5.91 2.30
C LEU A 412 7.38 -5.29 3.24
N THR A 413 7.50 -5.56 4.54
CA THR A 413 6.45 -5.24 5.52
C THR A 413 6.26 -3.75 5.77
N ASN A 414 7.28 -2.92 5.54
CA ASN A 414 7.24 -1.46 5.75
C ASN A 414 7.03 -0.66 4.46
N LEU A 415 6.81 -1.32 3.32
CA LEU A 415 6.70 -0.64 2.04
C LEU A 415 5.45 0.23 1.99
N GLU A 416 5.63 1.53 1.74
CA GLU A 416 4.54 2.51 1.66
C GLU A 416 4.19 2.87 0.21
N GLU A 417 5.18 2.90 -0.69
CA GLU A 417 4.98 3.27 -2.09
C GLU A 417 5.55 2.22 -3.06
N LEU A 418 4.69 1.73 -3.96
CA LEU A 418 5.05 0.79 -5.02
C LEU A 418 4.68 1.34 -6.41
N GLY A 419 5.71 1.61 -7.22
CA GLY A 419 5.57 2.06 -8.59
C GLY A 419 5.68 0.92 -9.60
N LEU A 420 4.57 0.51 -10.22
CA LEU A 420 4.52 -0.53 -11.28
C LEU A 420 3.99 -0.01 -12.63
N HIS A 421 3.83 1.30 -12.76
CA HIS A 421 3.28 1.93 -13.95
C HIS A 421 4.22 1.89 -15.16
N ASN A 422 3.69 2.06 -16.38
CA ASN A 422 4.46 1.95 -17.63
C ASN A 422 5.18 0.59 -17.75
N ASN A 423 4.44 -0.50 -17.58
CA ASN A 423 4.91 -1.87 -17.73
C ASN A 423 3.98 -2.64 -18.71
N ASN A 424 4.18 -3.95 -18.85
CA ASN A 424 3.40 -4.82 -19.73
C ASN A 424 2.45 -5.76 -18.97
N ILE A 425 2.04 -5.39 -17.75
CA ILE A 425 1.23 -6.26 -16.89
C ILE A 425 -0.15 -6.42 -17.52
N SER A 426 -0.55 -7.66 -17.82
CA SER A 426 -1.85 -7.95 -18.43
C SER A 426 -2.87 -8.55 -17.46
N THR A 427 -2.38 -9.22 -16.41
CA THR A 427 -3.22 -9.87 -15.39
C THR A 427 -2.58 -9.73 -14.02
N ILE A 428 -3.40 -9.45 -13.01
CA ILE A 428 -3.01 -9.50 -11.60
C ILE A 428 -3.48 -10.84 -11.05
N LYS A 429 -2.56 -11.68 -10.59
CA LYS A 429 -2.90 -12.96 -9.95
C LYS A 429 -3.30 -12.72 -8.49
N GLU A 430 -4.16 -13.58 -7.96
CA GLU A 430 -4.43 -13.62 -6.53
C GLU A 430 -3.11 -13.82 -5.77
N GLY A 431 -2.93 -13.07 -4.67
CA GLY A 431 -1.72 -13.13 -3.86
C GLY A 431 -0.47 -12.47 -4.46
N ALA A 432 -0.57 -11.80 -5.62
CA ALA A 432 0.57 -11.09 -6.23
C ALA A 432 1.15 -9.96 -5.33
N PHE A 433 0.32 -9.40 -4.44
CA PHE A 433 0.69 -8.33 -3.52
C PHE A 433 0.68 -8.75 -2.04
N THR A 434 0.68 -10.06 -1.76
CA THR A 434 0.73 -10.58 -0.39
C THR A 434 1.99 -10.08 0.33
N GLY A 435 1.84 -9.69 1.61
CA GLY A 435 2.94 -9.19 2.44
C GLY A 435 3.07 -7.67 2.48
N LEU A 436 2.38 -6.94 1.60
CA LEU A 436 2.40 -5.48 1.50
C LEU A 436 1.38 -4.80 2.43
N SER A 437 1.39 -5.15 3.72
CA SER A 437 0.37 -4.71 4.68
C SER A 437 0.36 -3.22 4.97
N ASN A 438 1.50 -2.52 4.82
CA ASN A 438 1.63 -1.08 5.07
C ASN A 438 1.58 -0.23 3.79
N LEU A 439 1.31 -0.85 2.63
CA LEU A 439 1.31 -0.14 1.36
C LEU A 439 0.21 0.93 1.33
N ASN A 440 0.62 2.17 1.10
CA ASN A 440 -0.22 3.36 1.07
C ASN A 440 -0.60 3.73 -0.37
N ILE A 441 0.35 3.64 -1.30
CA ILE A 441 0.17 4.03 -2.70
C ILE A 441 0.62 2.91 -3.64
N LEU A 442 -0.31 2.49 -4.51
CA LEU A 442 -0.05 1.52 -5.59
C LEU A 442 -0.34 2.15 -6.95
N ARG A 443 0.70 2.30 -7.78
CA ARG A 443 0.59 2.84 -9.14
C ARG A 443 0.74 1.75 -10.19
N LEU A 444 -0.35 1.42 -10.88
CA LEU A 444 -0.46 0.40 -11.94
C LEU A 444 -0.87 0.99 -13.29
N HIS A 445 -0.86 2.32 -13.44
CA HIS A 445 -1.29 2.97 -14.67
C HIS A 445 -0.38 2.69 -15.87
N ASN A 446 -0.89 2.90 -17.09
CA ASN A 446 -0.16 2.62 -18.34
C ASN A 446 0.39 1.18 -18.38
N ASN A 447 -0.48 0.21 -18.12
CA ASN A 447 -0.22 -1.22 -18.28
C ASN A 447 -1.23 -1.83 -19.27
N ASN A 448 -1.22 -3.16 -19.42
CA ASN A 448 -2.09 -3.88 -20.35
C ASN A 448 -3.21 -4.64 -19.63
N ILE A 449 -3.58 -4.25 -18.41
CA ILE A 449 -4.55 -4.97 -17.58
C ILE A 449 -5.91 -4.93 -18.27
N SER A 450 -6.52 -6.09 -18.51
CA SER A 450 -7.84 -6.19 -19.16
C SER A 450 -8.97 -6.61 -18.23
N THR A 451 -8.64 -7.32 -17.15
CA THR A 451 -9.61 -7.82 -16.18
C THR A 451 -9.07 -7.67 -14.77
N ILE A 452 -9.91 -7.18 -13.85
CA ILE A 452 -9.63 -7.19 -12.42
C ILE A 452 -10.49 -8.29 -11.79
N LYS A 453 -9.83 -9.32 -11.28
CA LYS A 453 -10.50 -10.48 -10.68
C LYS A 453 -10.77 -10.28 -9.20
N GLU A 454 -11.71 -11.04 -8.66
CA GLU A 454 -11.92 -11.12 -7.20
C GLU A 454 -10.61 -11.53 -6.50
N GLY A 455 -10.22 -10.78 -5.48
CA GLY A 455 -9.01 -11.06 -4.70
C GLY A 455 -7.69 -10.56 -5.30
N ALA A 456 -7.73 -9.83 -6.43
CA ALA A 456 -6.53 -9.27 -7.09
C ALA A 456 -5.69 -8.35 -6.19
N PHE A 457 -6.31 -7.70 -5.20
CA PHE A 457 -5.67 -6.77 -4.27
C PHE A 457 -5.70 -7.24 -2.81
N THR A 458 -5.88 -8.55 -2.58
CA THR A 458 -5.87 -9.13 -1.23
C THR A 458 -4.57 -8.82 -0.51
N GLY A 459 -4.66 -8.46 0.78
CA GLY A 459 -3.50 -8.12 1.62
C GLY A 459 -3.16 -6.63 1.70
N LEU A 460 -3.77 -5.78 0.87
CA LEU A 460 -3.52 -4.33 0.81
C LEU A 460 -4.47 -3.53 1.72
N SER A 461 -4.55 -3.88 3.00
CA SER A 461 -5.54 -3.31 3.93
C SER A 461 -5.33 -1.82 4.24
N ASN A 462 -4.10 -1.30 4.16
CA ASN A 462 -3.76 0.10 4.44
C ASN A 462 -3.68 1.00 3.18
N LEU A 463 -4.05 0.46 2.01
CA LEU A 463 -3.94 1.19 0.74
C LEU A 463 -4.91 2.36 0.69
N ASN A 464 -4.39 3.58 0.51
CA ASN A 464 -5.19 4.80 0.37
C ASN A 464 -5.40 5.18 -1.10
N ILE A 465 -4.41 4.95 -1.97
CA ILE A 465 -4.48 5.35 -3.38
C ILE A 465 -4.16 4.16 -4.30
N LEU A 466 -5.11 3.85 -5.18
CA LEU A 466 -4.97 2.86 -6.24
C LEU A 466 -5.15 3.53 -7.61
N ASP A 467 -4.07 3.57 -8.38
CA ASP A 467 -4.05 4.17 -9.72
C ASP A 467 -3.96 3.09 -10.81
N LEU A 468 -5.04 2.92 -11.56
CA LEU A 468 -5.22 1.95 -12.64
C LEU A 468 -5.50 2.64 -14.00
N GLN A 469 -5.22 3.94 -14.12
CA GLN A 469 -5.56 4.68 -15.35
C GLN A 469 -4.79 4.16 -16.58
N ASN A 470 -5.33 4.43 -17.78
CA ASN A 470 -4.70 4.07 -19.06
C ASN A 470 -4.32 2.58 -19.13
N ASN A 471 -5.23 1.70 -18.74
CA ASN A 471 -5.12 0.26 -18.96
C ASN A 471 -6.13 -0.16 -20.05
N SER A 472 -6.32 -1.46 -20.23
CA SER A 472 -7.33 -2.03 -21.15
C SER A 472 -8.51 -2.65 -20.40
N ILE A 473 -8.80 -2.22 -19.17
CA ILE A 473 -9.75 -2.88 -18.28
C ILE A 473 -11.14 -2.81 -18.91
N SER A 474 -11.71 -3.96 -19.26
CA SER A 474 -13.08 -4.09 -19.77
C SER A 474 -14.02 -4.73 -18.77
N THR A 475 -13.48 -5.54 -17.85
CA THR A 475 -14.24 -6.35 -16.89
C THR A 475 -13.66 -6.18 -15.50
N VAL A 476 -14.52 -5.92 -14.53
CA VAL A 476 -14.18 -5.87 -13.10
C VAL A 476 -15.16 -6.81 -12.41
N GLU A 477 -14.65 -7.90 -11.83
CA GLU A 477 -15.49 -8.91 -11.18
C GLU A 477 -16.10 -8.38 -9.86
N GLU A 478 -17.21 -8.98 -9.42
CA GLU A 478 -17.79 -8.70 -8.10
C GLU A 478 -16.74 -8.94 -7.00
N GLY A 479 -16.61 -8.00 -6.07
CA GLY A 479 -15.60 -8.12 -4.99
C GLY A 479 -14.15 -7.95 -5.44
N ALA A 480 -13.88 -7.48 -6.66
CA ALA A 480 -12.52 -7.19 -7.15
C ALA A 480 -11.68 -6.29 -6.23
N PHE A 481 -12.32 -5.39 -5.48
CA PHE A 481 -11.70 -4.46 -4.54
C PHE A 481 -11.94 -4.83 -3.06
N MET A 482 -12.42 -6.05 -2.79
CA MET A 482 -12.66 -6.50 -1.43
C MET A 482 -11.35 -6.49 -0.62
N GLY A 483 -11.41 -5.99 0.61
CA GLY A 483 -10.24 -5.83 1.50
C GLY A 483 -9.59 -4.44 1.46
N LEU A 484 -9.88 -3.61 0.46
CA LEU A 484 -9.36 -2.24 0.33
C LEU A 484 -10.17 -1.21 1.18
N SER A 485 -10.38 -1.53 2.46
CA SER A 485 -11.28 -0.76 3.33
C SER A 485 -10.81 0.68 3.62
N ASN A 486 -9.49 0.94 3.58
CA ASN A 486 -8.90 2.26 3.77
C ASN A 486 -8.76 3.06 2.48
N LEU A 487 -9.17 2.53 1.32
CA LEU A 487 -8.97 3.20 0.04
C LEU A 487 -9.74 4.52 -0.01
N ILE A 488 -9.02 5.62 -0.27
CA ILE A 488 -9.53 6.99 -0.36
C ILE A 488 -9.74 7.38 -1.83
N GLY A 489 -8.82 7.00 -2.70
CA GLY A 489 -8.83 7.35 -4.12
C GLY A 489 -8.67 6.13 -5.03
N LEU A 490 -9.62 5.96 -5.94
CA LEU A 490 -9.60 4.94 -6.98
C LEU A 490 -9.62 5.59 -8.37
N VAL A 491 -8.54 5.42 -9.14
CA VAL A 491 -8.41 5.99 -10.47
C VAL A 491 -8.51 4.89 -11.53
N LEU A 492 -9.61 4.88 -12.28
CA LEU A 492 -9.91 3.94 -13.38
C LEU A 492 -10.01 4.66 -14.73
N GLN A 493 -9.48 5.88 -14.82
CA GLN A 493 -9.55 6.73 -16.00
C GLN A 493 -8.98 6.04 -17.26
N ASN A 494 -9.55 6.33 -18.43
CA ASN A 494 -9.08 5.89 -19.74
C ASN A 494 -8.90 4.36 -19.85
N ASN A 495 -9.94 3.62 -19.48
CA ASN A 495 -10.03 2.17 -19.64
C ASN A 495 -11.14 1.81 -20.65
N ASN A 496 -11.46 0.51 -20.79
CA ASN A 496 -12.49 0.01 -21.70
C ASN A 496 -13.77 -0.46 -20.97
N ILE A 497 -14.03 0.02 -19.75
CA ILE A 497 -15.18 -0.41 -18.94
C ILE A 497 -16.46 0.02 -19.66
N SER A 498 -17.36 -0.93 -19.95
CA SER A 498 -18.61 -0.66 -20.65
C SER A 498 -19.85 -0.64 -19.76
N THR A 499 -19.83 -1.43 -18.68
CA THR A 499 -20.92 -1.55 -17.72
C THR A 499 -20.32 -1.63 -16.33
N ILE A 500 -20.99 -1.04 -15.34
CA ILE A 500 -20.62 -1.17 -13.92
C ILE A 500 -21.71 -2.02 -13.26
N GLU A 501 -21.35 -3.23 -12.87
CA GLU A 501 -22.25 -4.21 -12.26
C GLU A 501 -22.48 -3.91 -10.77
N GLU A 502 -23.54 -4.45 -10.19
CA GLU A 502 -23.78 -4.43 -8.75
C GLU A 502 -22.64 -5.14 -8.01
N GLY A 503 -22.21 -4.61 -6.87
CA GLY A 503 -21.20 -5.25 -6.02
C GLY A 503 -19.74 -5.11 -6.47
N VAL A 504 -19.46 -4.48 -7.62
CA VAL A 504 -18.08 -4.20 -8.10
C VAL A 504 -17.26 -3.41 -7.07
N PHE A 505 -17.87 -2.42 -6.42
CA PHE A 505 -17.21 -1.56 -5.43
C PHE A 505 -17.42 -2.01 -3.97
N THR A 506 -17.84 -3.25 -3.75
CA THR A 506 -18.03 -3.80 -2.41
C THR A 506 -16.73 -3.75 -1.60
N GLY A 507 -16.82 -3.31 -0.34
CA GLY A 507 -15.68 -3.21 0.58
C GLY A 507 -14.98 -1.84 0.61
N LEU A 508 -15.32 -0.92 -0.29
CA LEU A 508 -14.70 0.41 -0.39
C LEU A 508 -15.35 1.46 0.55
N SER A 509 -15.38 1.18 1.85
CA SER A 509 -16.11 1.98 2.84
C SER A 509 -15.58 3.41 3.02
N ASN A 510 -14.28 3.63 2.84
CA ASN A 510 -13.64 4.95 3.01
C ASN A 510 -13.39 5.71 1.70
N LEU A 511 -13.89 5.21 0.57
CA LEU A 511 -13.62 5.83 -0.73
C LEU A 511 -14.23 7.23 -0.83
N ILE A 512 -13.37 8.23 -1.06
CA ILE A 512 -13.73 9.65 -1.17
C ILE A 512 -13.84 10.05 -2.64
N GLY A 513 -12.94 9.57 -3.49
CA GLY A 513 -12.85 9.94 -4.91
C GLY A 513 -12.80 8.73 -5.84
N LEU A 514 -13.69 8.69 -6.82
CA LEU A 514 -13.74 7.69 -7.87
C LEU A 514 -13.64 8.34 -9.25
N ASP A 515 -12.60 8.01 -10.00
CA ASP A 515 -12.37 8.53 -11.35
C ASP A 515 -12.60 7.47 -12.41
N LEU A 516 -13.66 7.64 -13.20
CA LEU A 516 -14.08 6.77 -14.30
C LEU A 516 -14.04 7.49 -15.65
N ARG A 517 -13.31 8.61 -15.75
CA ARG A 517 -13.25 9.42 -16.97
C ARG A 517 -12.70 8.63 -18.15
N GLY A 518 -13.13 8.96 -19.37
CA GLY A 518 -12.57 8.39 -20.61
C GLY A 518 -12.77 6.89 -20.80
N ASN A 519 -13.73 6.27 -20.09
CA ASN A 519 -14.14 4.88 -20.31
C ASN A 519 -15.17 4.76 -21.46
N ARG A 520 -15.75 3.56 -21.62
CA ARG A 520 -16.81 3.25 -22.60
C ARG A 520 -18.14 2.96 -21.92
N ILE A 521 -18.38 3.54 -20.74
CA ILE A 521 -19.53 3.22 -19.89
C ILE A 521 -20.80 3.63 -20.62
N LYS A 522 -21.70 2.66 -20.84
CA LYS A 522 -23.02 2.85 -21.44
C LYS A 522 -24.10 2.94 -20.37
N ASN A 523 -24.01 2.07 -19.38
CA ASN A 523 -24.94 1.96 -18.28
C ASN A 523 -24.22 1.41 -17.03
N TYR A 524 -24.89 1.51 -15.91
CA TYR A 524 -24.50 0.89 -14.64
C TYR A 524 -25.75 0.23 -14.05
N GLU A 525 -25.57 -0.87 -13.33
CA GLU A 525 -26.65 -1.59 -12.68
C GLU A 525 -27.19 -0.85 -11.46
N ASP A 526 -28.43 -1.18 -11.10
CA ASP A 526 -29.08 -0.69 -9.89
C ASP A 526 -28.24 -1.14 -8.67
N GLY A 527 -27.86 -0.20 -7.81
CA GLY A 527 -27.04 -0.54 -6.62
C GLY A 527 -25.53 -0.55 -6.84
N ALA A 528 -25.02 -0.36 -8.07
CA ALA A 528 -23.58 -0.36 -8.37
C ALA A 528 -22.72 0.54 -7.45
N PHE A 529 -23.28 1.66 -6.98
CA PHE A 529 -22.59 2.62 -6.10
C PHE A 529 -23.14 2.64 -4.65
N LEU A 530 -23.96 1.65 -4.27
CA LEU A 530 -24.63 1.62 -2.96
C LEU A 530 -23.65 1.41 -1.79
N PHE A 531 -22.50 0.79 -2.05
CA PHE A 531 -21.47 0.42 -1.07
C PHE A 531 -20.43 1.52 -0.80
N LEU A 532 -20.70 2.78 -1.15
CA LEU A 532 -19.76 3.90 -1.08
C LEU A 532 -20.22 5.02 -0.11
N PRO A 533 -20.24 4.80 1.21
CA PRO A 533 -20.79 5.75 2.18
C PRO A 533 -19.93 7.02 2.37
N SER A 534 -18.66 6.98 2.00
CA SER A 534 -17.72 8.10 2.17
C SER A 534 -17.52 8.94 0.91
N ILE A 535 -18.20 8.58 -0.19
CA ILE A 535 -17.94 9.19 -1.50
C ILE A 535 -18.29 10.68 -1.51
N THR A 536 -17.41 11.47 -2.11
CA THR A 536 -17.59 12.91 -2.31
C THR A 536 -17.45 13.33 -3.76
N GLY A 537 -16.74 12.53 -4.58
CA GLY A 537 -16.51 12.82 -5.98
C GLY A 537 -16.60 11.58 -6.87
N ILE A 538 -17.39 11.65 -7.93
CA ILE A 538 -17.45 10.63 -9.00
C ILE A 538 -17.25 11.35 -10.34
N ALA A 539 -16.18 11.02 -11.05
CA ALA A 539 -15.87 11.64 -12.34
C ALA A 539 -16.19 10.70 -13.50
N LEU A 540 -17.11 11.10 -14.40
CA LEU A 540 -17.58 10.29 -15.54
C LEU A 540 -17.39 10.99 -16.90
N ASP A 541 -16.66 12.10 -16.95
CA ASP A 541 -16.39 12.84 -18.19
C ASP A 541 -15.77 11.94 -19.27
N GLY A 542 -16.11 12.17 -20.54
CA GLY A 542 -15.55 11.40 -21.66
C GLY A 542 -16.22 10.06 -21.96
N ASN A 543 -17.19 9.59 -21.14
CA ASN A 543 -18.02 8.42 -21.46
C ASN A 543 -19.11 8.80 -22.50
N LYS A 544 -18.78 8.66 -23.79
CA LYS A 544 -19.60 9.16 -24.92
C LYS A 544 -20.91 8.40 -25.16
N ASP A 545 -21.02 7.17 -24.69
CA ASP A 545 -22.21 6.33 -24.87
C ASP A 545 -23.04 6.20 -23.59
N LEU A 546 -22.69 6.94 -22.53
CA LEU A 546 -23.38 6.89 -21.24
C LEU A 546 -24.83 7.34 -21.39
N MET A 547 -25.77 6.43 -21.16
CA MET A 547 -27.19 6.72 -21.12
C MET A 547 -27.56 7.33 -19.77
N CYS A 548 -28.47 8.31 -19.78
CA CYS A 548 -28.95 8.90 -18.54
C CYS A 548 -29.76 7.89 -17.75
N GLY A 549 -29.38 7.70 -16.49
CA GLY A 549 -30.10 6.87 -15.52
C GLY A 549 -30.31 7.62 -14.21
N CYS A 550 -31.10 7.05 -13.32
CA CYS A 550 -31.49 7.74 -12.09
C CYS A 550 -30.56 7.54 -10.90
N HIS A 551 -29.75 6.50 -10.93
CA HIS A 551 -28.97 6.06 -9.78
C HIS A 551 -28.08 7.16 -9.22
N LEU A 552 -27.26 7.81 -10.07
CA LEU A 552 -26.32 8.85 -9.63
C LEU A 552 -27.01 10.14 -9.13
N PRO A 553 -28.00 10.73 -9.84
CA PRO A 553 -28.78 11.85 -9.29
C PRO A 553 -29.39 11.56 -7.91
N ALA A 554 -29.86 10.33 -7.71
CA ALA A 554 -30.46 9.94 -6.47
C ALA A 554 -29.44 9.62 -5.36
N LEU A 555 -28.28 9.08 -5.69
CA LEU A 555 -27.15 8.97 -4.77
C LEU A 555 -26.77 10.36 -4.22
N VAL A 556 -26.61 11.36 -5.09
CA VAL A 556 -26.32 12.75 -4.70
C VAL A 556 -27.38 13.27 -3.73
N LYS A 557 -28.66 12.99 -4.00
CA LYS A 557 -29.77 13.41 -3.13
C LYS A 557 -29.78 12.65 -1.79
N TYR A 558 -29.54 11.35 -1.81
CA TYR A 558 -29.48 10.49 -0.63
C TYR A 558 -28.35 10.92 0.31
N MET A 559 -27.16 11.18 -0.23
CA MET A 559 -25.99 11.64 0.54
C MET A 559 -26.23 13.01 1.17
N ARG A 560 -26.87 13.93 0.43
CA ARG A 560 -27.28 15.22 0.97
C ARG A 560 -28.32 15.09 2.09
N ASN A 561 -29.31 14.23 1.91
CA ASN A 561 -30.43 14.12 2.85
C ASN A 561 -30.10 13.34 4.13
N ASN A 562 -29.28 12.30 4.05
CA ASN A 562 -29.02 11.42 5.19
C ASN A 562 -27.70 11.76 5.90
N TYR A 563 -26.72 12.30 5.19
CA TYR A 563 -25.39 12.55 5.74
C TYR A 563 -24.95 14.02 5.65
N ASN A 564 -25.80 14.92 5.12
CA ASN A 564 -25.47 16.33 4.88
C ASN A 564 -24.18 16.51 4.04
N ARG A 565 -23.86 15.54 3.17
CA ARG A 565 -22.68 15.54 2.29
C ARG A 565 -23.07 15.86 0.86
N ASN A 566 -22.30 16.72 0.20
CA ASN A 566 -22.46 17.00 -1.22
C ASN A 566 -21.53 16.08 -2.03
N VAL A 567 -22.12 15.24 -2.88
CA VAL A 567 -21.37 14.45 -3.85
C VAL A 567 -21.30 15.22 -5.16
N ASN A 568 -20.08 15.49 -5.64
CA ASN A 568 -19.84 16.08 -6.93
C ASN A 568 -19.78 14.98 -7.99
N VAL A 569 -20.71 15.00 -8.95
CA VAL A 569 -20.74 14.07 -10.08
C VAL A 569 -20.50 14.86 -11.36
N SER A 570 -19.36 14.64 -12.02
CA SER A 570 -19.03 15.26 -13.31
C SER A 570 -19.34 14.33 -14.48
N GLY A 571 -19.51 14.90 -15.67
CA GLY A 571 -19.87 14.18 -16.89
C GLY A 571 -21.28 14.48 -17.42
N GLU A 572 -21.49 14.07 -18.68
CA GLU A 572 -22.76 14.19 -19.40
C GLU A 572 -23.26 12.81 -19.83
N CYS A 573 -24.58 12.64 -19.78
CA CYS A 573 -25.27 11.45 -20.24
C CYS A 573 -26.22 11.80 -21.39
N GLN A 574 -26.56 10.81 -22.22
CA GLN A 574 -27.51 10.90 -23.32
C GLN A 574 -28.90 10.45 -22.85
N THR A 575 -29.89 11.31 -23.02
CA THR A 575 -31.31 10.97 -22.82
C THR A 575 -31.84 10.09 -23.96
N ASP A 576 -32.98 9.42 -23.76
CA ASP A 576 -33.64 8.60 -24.80
C ASP A 576 -33.95 9.38 -26.10
N LEU A 577 -34.07 10.70 -25.99
CA LEU A 577 -34.29 11.63 -27.11
C LEU A 577 -32.98 12.05 -27.82
N GLY A 578 -31.84 11.46 -27.45
CA GLY A 578 -30.52 11.74 -28.05
C GLY A 578 -29.85 13.04 -27.56
N LYS A 579 -30.49 13.80 -26.66
CA LYS A 579 -29.90 15.03 -26.10
C LYS A 579 -28.92 14.68 -24.98
N ARG A 580 -27.71 15.25 -25.03
CA ARG A 580 -26.74 15.20 -23.93
C ARG A 580 -26.98 16.30 -22.90
N ILE A 581 -26.93 15.92 -21.63
CA ILE A 581 -27.10 16.83 -20.50
C ILE A 581 -26.14 16.44 -19.35
N PRO A 582 -25.78 17.36 -18.45
CA PRO A 582 -25.03 17.02 -17.25
C PRO A 582 -25.79 16.00 -16.40
N ILE A 583 -25.10 14.95 -15.91
CA ILE A 583 -25.70 13.84 -15.15
C ILE A 583 -26.56 14.34 -13.97
N PRO A 584 -26.12 15.30 -13.12
CA PRO A 584 -26.94 15.80 -12.00
C PRO A 584 -28.22 16.53 -12.42
N LYS A 585 -28.32 16.96 -13.69
CA LYS A 585 -29.48 17.69 -14.23
C LYS A 585 -30.51 16.75 -14.86
N TYR A 586 -30.26 15.44 -14.92
CA TYR A 586 -31.25 14.49 -15.42
C TYR A 586 -32.46 14.43 -14.48
N SER A 587 -33.53 15.08 -14.93
CA SER A 587 -34.79 15.27 -14.19
C SER A 587 -35.92 14.37 -14.70
N GLN A 588 -35.66 13.60 -15.78
CA GLN A 588 -36.52 12.50 -16.24
C GLN A 588 -36.35 11.22 -15.43
N CYS A 589 -35.61 11.29 -14.33
CA CYS A 589 -36.04 10.61 -13.12
C CYS A 589 -37.38 11.21 -12.75
N THR A 590 -38.40 10.72 -13.46
CA THR A 590 -39.79 10.99 -13.19
C THR A 590 -39.88 11.01 -11.69
N ARG A 591 -40.57 12.00 -11.15
CA ARG A 591 -40.85 12.03 -9.71
C ARG A 591 -41.60 10.79 -9.27
N SER A 592 -41.72 9.75 -10.09
CA SER A 592 -42.56 8.60 -10.09
C SER A 592 -41.90 7.41 -10.81
N CYS A 593 -42.15 6.18 -10.36
CA CYS A 593 -41.61 4.98 -11.01
C CYS A 593 -42.23 4.72 -12.39
N ASN A 594 -41.47 4.05 -13.28
CA ASN A 594 -41.93 3.63 -14.60
C ASN A 594 -43.20 2.78 -14.51
N GLU A 595 -44.05 2.90 -15.55
CA GLU A 595 -45.26 2.10 -15.65
C GLU A 595 -44.90 0.62 -15.75
N ASP A 596 -43.78 0.23 -16.34
CA ASP A 596 -43.47 -1.18 -16.55
C ASP A 596 -42.21 -1.65 -15.79
N THR A 597 -42.25 -2.86 -15.23
CA THR A 597 -41.08 -3.54 -14.62
C THR A 597 -40.98 -4.96 -15.17
N THR A 598 -39.82 -5.30 -15.71
CA THR A 598 -39.54 -6.63 -16.29
C THR A 598 -38.75 -7.46 -15.28
N SER A 599 -39.21 -8.67 -14.97
CA SER A 599 -38.51 -9.64 -14.10
C SER A 599 -38.54 -11.02 -14.74
N ASN A 600 -37.79 -11.98 -14.17
CA ASN A 600 -37.86 -13.40 -14.55
C ASN A 600 -39.27 -14.01 -14.40
N ASN A 601 -40.17 -13.33 -13.67
CA ASN A 601 -41.55 -13.74 -13.42
C ASN A 601 -42.60 -12.99 -14.29
N GLY A 602 -42.18 -12.21 -15.29
CA GLY A 602 -43.06 -11.52 -16.25
C GLY A 602 -42.93 -10.00 -16.27
N ILE A 603 -43.83 -9.33 -17.01
CA ILE A 603 -43.91 -7.86 -17.14
C ILE A 603 -45.09 -7.33 -16.31
N PHE A 604 -44.82 -6.41 -15.39
CA PHE A 604 -45.81 -5.73 -14.54
C PHE A 604 -46.08 -4.32 -15.04
N HIS A 605 -47.33 -3.84 -15.03
CA HIS A 605 -47.74 -2.49 -15.47
C HIS A 605 -48.36 -1.69 -14.30
N TRP A 606 -48.02 -0.40 -14.14
CA TRP A 606 -48.20 0.42 -12.94
C TRP A 606 -48.63 1.85 -13.29
N PRO A 607 -49.42 2.54 -12.44
CA PRO A 607 -49.61 3.97 -12.58
C PRO A 607 -48.31 4.73 -12.23
N VAL A 608 -48.09 5.87 -12.86
CA VAL A 608 -46.99 6.80 -12.57
C VAL A 608 -47.05 7.25 -11.09
N THR A 609 -46.22 6.67 -10.20
CA THR A 609 -46.33 6.81 -8.73
C THR A 609 -45.07 7.35 -8.08
N LYS A 610 -45.14 8.35 -7.17
CA LYS A 610 -44.00 9.19 -6.78
C LYS A 610 -42.77 8.41 -6.22
N ILE A 611 -41.52 8.77 -6.55
CA ILE A 611 -40.27 8.16 -6.06
C ILE A 611 -40.23 8.17 -4.53
N GLY A 612 -39.86 7.02 -3.95
CA GLY A 612 -39.91 6.78 -2.51
C GLY A 612 -41.33 6.52 -1.97
N SER A 613 -42.36 6.52 -2.83
CA SER A 613 -43.69 6.06 -2.44
C SER A 613 -43.74 4.55 -2.40
N ASN A 614 -44.50 4.07 -1.43
CA ASN A 614 -44.90 2.68 -1.39
C ASN A 614 -46.19 2.53 -2.20
N ALA A 615 -46.23 1.57 -3.12
CA ALA A 615 -47.47 1.15 -3.77
C ALA A 615 -47.89 -0.21 -3.20
N THR A 616 -49.20 -0.46 -3.14
CA THR A 616 -49.77 -1.72 -2.67
C THR A 616 -50.65 -2.34 -3.74
N ILE A 617 -50.36 -3.56 -4.21
CA ILE A 617 -51.20 -4.27 -5.20
C ILE A 617 -51.87 -5.52 -4.66
N PRO A 618 -53.09 -5.87 -5.14
CA PRO A 618 -53.76 -7.11 -4.78
C PRO A 618 -52.99 -8.34 -5.26
N CYS A 619 -52.96 -9.35 -4.41
CA CYS A 619 -52.06 -10.49 -4.54
C CYS A 619 -52.51 -11.62 -5.49
N HIS A 620 -53.58 -11.43 -6.27
CA HIS A 620 -54.16 -12.43 -7.19
C HIS A 620 -54.23 -11.96 -8.66
N ALA A 621 -53.31 -11.12 -9.11
CA ALA A 621 -53.12 -10.92 -10.55
C ALA A 621 -52.47 -12.17 -11.14
N ASN A 622 -53.27 -13.08 -11.68
CA ASN A 622 -52.78 -13.91 -12.78
C ASN A 622 -52.24 -12.94 -13.85
N VAL A 623 -51.06 -13.27 -14.38
CA VAL A 623 -50.37 -12.69 -15.56
C VAL A 623 -49.75 -11.29 -15.33
N ALA A 624 -48.45 -11.04 -15.55
CA ALA A 624 -47.73 -11.19 -16.82
C ALA A 624 -48.53 -10.74 -18.08
N THR A 625 -49.68 -10.06 -17.95
CA THR A 625 -50.45 -9.35 -19.00
C THR A 625 -51.85 -9.01 -18.46
N ARG A 626 -52.17 -7.72 -18.22
CA ARG A 626 -53.41 -7.05 -18.71
C ARG A 626 -53.65 -5.65 -18.10
N LEU A 627 -53.45 -4.67 -18.99
CA LEU A 627 -54.20 -3.42 -19.21
C LEU A 627 -55.41 -3.12 -18.30
N CYS A 628 -55.32 -2.01 -17.56
CA CYS A 628 -56.50 -1.25 -17.13
C CYS A 628 -57.07 -0.43 -18.31
N SER A 629 -57.73 -1.08 -19.28
CA SER A 629 -58.69 -0.38 -20.15
C SER A 629 -59.62 -1.35 -20.90
N SER A 630 -60.92 -1.01 -20.85
CA SER A 630 -62.01 -1.48 -21.70
C SER A 630 -62.56 -2.91 -21.52
N ARG A 631 -63.88 -2.97 -21.73
CA ARG A 631 -64.86 -4.00 -21.38
C ARG A 631 -64.60 -5.38 -22.02
N THR A 632 -65.20 -6.38 -21.36
CA THR A 632 -65.46 -7.78 -21.79
C THR A 632 -64.31 -8.79 -21.78
N VAL A 633 -64.22 -9.59 -20.71
CA VAL A 633 -63.87 -11.04 -20.78
C VAL A 633 -64.61 -11.80 -19.66
N LYS A 634 -65.24 -12.93 -20.03
CA LYS A 634 -65.94 -13.88 -19.15
C LYS A 634 -64.95 -14.95 -18.68
N HIS A 635 -64.53 -14.89 -17.43
CA HIS A 635 -64.28 -15.99 -16.48
C HIS A 635 -63.54 -15.41 -15.28
N LEU A 636 -64.31 -15.11 -14.23
CA LEU A 636 -63.80 -14.56 -12.97
C LEU A 636 -63.43 -15.71 -12.04
N GLU A 637 -62.15 -15.84 -11.69
CA GLU A 637 -61.82 -16.06 -10.27
C GLU A 637 -61.86 -14.68 -9.62
N MET A 638 -62.75 -14.50 -8.63
CA MET A 638 -62.96 -13.22 -7.99
C MET A 638 -61.72 -12.84 -7.17
N ALA A 639 -61.11 -11.69 -7.48
CA ALA A 639 -60.07 -11.09 -6.66
C ALA A 639 -60.60 -10.87 -5.23
N SER A 640 -59.94 -11.44 -4.22
CA SER A 640 -60.17 -11.05 -2.83
C SER A 640 -59.48 -9.69 -2.58
N ASN A 641 -60.22 -8.70 -2.12
CA ASN A 641 -59.71 -7.37 -1.79
C ASN A 641 -58.82 -7.35 -0.51
N GLN A 642 -58.42 -8.51 0.02
CA GLN A 642 -57.96 -8.65 1.41
C GLN A 642 -56.44 -8.75 1.61
N SER A 643 -55.62 -8.90 0.55
CA SER A 643 -54.16 -8.96 0.72
C SER A 643 -53.42 -8.22 -0.37
N ARG A 644 -52.49 -7.36 0.05
CA ARG A 644 -51.71 -6.50 -0.84
C ARG A 644 -50.22 -6.63 -0.52
N THR A 645 -49.37 -6.74 -1.54
CA THR A 645 -47.91 -6.60 -1.36
C THR A 645 -47.49 -5.15 -1.50
N SER A 646 -46.53 -4.73 -0.69
CA SER A 646 -45.87 -3.44 -0.81
C SER A 646 -44.60 -3.56 -1.64
N LEU A 647 -44.44 -2.63 -2.57
CA LEU A 647 -43.22 -2.44 -3.32
C LEU A 647 -42.79 -0.98 -3.16
N LYS A 648 -41.48 -0.79 -3.05
CA LYS A 648 -40.89 0.52 -2.88
C LYS A 648 -40.36 0.99 -4.22
N CYS A 649 -40.82 2.15 -4.64
CA CYS A 649 -40.24 2.81 -5.79
C CYS A 649 -38.82 3.22 -5.42
N SER A 650 -37.81 2.57 -6.03
CA SER A 650 -36.40 2.78 -5.70
C SER A 650 -36.11 4.27 -5.73
N PRO A 651 -35.65 4.87 -4.61
CA PRO A 651 -35.29 6.27 -4.59
C PRO A 651 -34.14 6.55 -5.55
N PHE A 652 -33.38 5.50 -5.89
CA PHE A 652 -32.20 5.52 -6.72
C PHE A 652 -32.52 5.37 -8.20
N THR A 653 -33.36 4.41 -8.58
CA THR A 653 -33.38 3.96 -9.98
C THR A 653 -34.65 4.37 -10.72
N GLY A 654 -35.67 4.84 -9.99
CA GLY A 654 -36.98 5.15 -10.59
C GLY A 654 -37.69 3.90 -11.13
N ILE A 655 -37.20 2.72 -10.75
CA ILE A 655 -37.74 1.41 -11.07
C ILE A 655 -38.31 0.83 -9.77
N TRP A 656 -39.39 0.07 -9.89
CA TRP A 656 -39.95 -0.65 -8.76
C TRP A 656 -38.98 -1.75 -8.34
N GLN A 657 -38.60 -1.76 -7.05
CA GLN A 657 -37.92 -2.91 -6.46
C GLN A 657 -38.82 -4.14 -6.56
N GLU A 658 -38.23 -5.35 -6.57
CA GLU A 658 -39.02 -6.58 -6.57
C GLU A 658 -40.06 -6.54 -5.44
N PRO A 659 -41.32 -6.89 -5.72
CA PRO A 659 -42.39 -6.80 -4.73
C PRO A 659 -42.12 -7.76 -3.56
N ASP A 660 -42.32 -7.28 -2.33
CA ASP A 660 -42.26 -8.12 -1.14
C ASP A 660 -43.49 -9.04 -1.09
N MET A 661 -43.35 -10.21 -1.71
CA MET A 661 -44.43 -11.18 -1.86
C MET A 661 -44.82 -11.86 -0.54
N SER A 662 -44.19 -11.53 0.59
CA SER A 662 -44.57 -12.04 1.92
C SER A 662 -46.03 -11.74 2.28
N GLN A 663 -46.61 -10.68 1.71
CA GLN A 663 -48.01 -10.29 1.95
C GLN A 663 -49.01 -10.86 0.93
N CYS A 664 -48.57 -11.73 0.02
CA CYS A 664 -49.41 -12.24 -1.06
C CYS A 664 -49.89 -13.68 -0.94
N TYR A 665 -51.20 -13.85 -1.16
CA TYR A 665 -52.02 -15.04 -0.91
C TYR A 665 -51.73 -16.26 -1.80
N ASN A 666 -50.54 -16.39 -2.41
CA ASN A 666 -50.04 -17.73 -2.76
C ASN A 666 -49.82 -18.59 -1.50
N THR A 667 -49.81 -17.96 -0.32
CA THR A 667 -49.91 -18.66 0.96
C THR A 667 -51.24 -19.41 1.11
N GLU A 668 -52.36 -19.01 0.49
CA GLU A 668 -53.63 -19.73 0.70
C GLU A 668 -53.64 -21.09 0.03
N GLU A 669 -53.09 -21.21 -1.18
CA GLU A 669 -52.99 -22.50 -1.87
C GLU A 669 -51.97 -23.43 -1.20
N ILE A 670 -50.84 -22.88 -0.71
CA ILE A 670 -49.86 -23.62 0.11
C ILE A 670 -50.55 -24.13 1.38
N THR A 671 -51.19 -23.24 2.14
CA THR A 671 -51.95 -23.59 3.34
C THR A 671 -53.05 -24.61 3.03
N ARG A 672 -53.80 -24.43 1.95
CA ARG A 672 -54.89 -25.33 1.55
C ARG A 672 -54.34 -26.70 1.20
N ARG A 673 -53.24 -26.78 0.44
CA ARG A 673 -52.62 -28.05 0.09
C ARG A 673 -52.08 -28.76 1.32
N LEU A 674 -51.40 -28.05 2.23
CA LEU A 674 -50.93 -28.60 3.50
C LEU A 674 -52.09 -29.05 4.38
N LYS A 675 -53.21 -28.31 4.45
CA LYS A 675 -54.43 -28.74 5.16
C LYS A 675 -55.01 -30.03 4.56
N VAL A 676 -55.07 -30.13 3.23
CA VAL A 676 -55.52 -31.34 2.52
C VAL A 676 -54.63 -32.53 2.87
N ILE A 677 -53.31 -32.37 2.81
CA ILE A 677 -52.36 -33.43 3.18
C ILE A 677 -52.54 -33.83 4.65
N ARG A 678 -52.61 -32.86 5.56
CA ARG A 678 -52.77 -33.09 7.01
C ARG A 678 -54.06 -33.84 7.36
N SER A 679 -55.10 -33.67 6.54
CA SER A 679 -56.41 -34.34 6.71
C SER A 679 -56.47 -35.76 6.17
N GLN A 680 -55.46 -36.22 5.43
CA GLN A 680 -55.39 -37.61 4.98
C GLN A 680 -54.94 -38.53 6.13
N ASP A 681 -55.47 -39.76 6.15
CA ASP A 681 -54.95 -40.82 7.02
C ASP A 681 -53.58 -41.26 6.50
N ILE A 682 -52.52 -40.93 7.23
CA ILE A 682 -51.14 -41.25 6.85
C ILE A 682 -50.82 -42.67 7.34
N ASP A 683 -50.49 -43.57 6.42
CA ASP A 683 -50.12 -44.96 6.70
C ASP A 683 -48.91 -45.41 5.83
N GLN A 684 -48.43 -46.65 6.04
CA GLN A 684 -47.27 -47.17 5.31
C GLN A 684 -47.47 -47.26 3.79
N ARG A 685 -48.70 -47.25 3.26
CA ARG A 685 -48.99 -47.38 1.83
C ARG A 685 -48.91 -46.04 1.10
N ASN A 686 -49.19 -44.92 1.77
CA ASN A 686 -49.23 -43.59 1.16
C ASN A 686 -48.09 -42.65 1.61
N ILE A 687 -47.32 -43.04 2.63
CA ILE A 687 -46.23 -42.24 3.20
C ILE A 687 -45.20 -41.74 2.17
N ALA A 688 -44.85 -42.55 1.17
CA ALA A 688 -43.89 -42.17 0.13
C ALA A 688 -44.43 -41.06 -0.80
N ASN A 689 -45.72 -41.11 -1.12
CA ASN A 689 -46.39 -40.10 -1.94
C ASN A 689 -46.59 -38.81 -1.14
N ILE A 690 -47.03 -38.92 0.11
CA ILE A 690 -47.21 -37.76 1.00
C ILE A 690 -45.88 -37.04 1.22
N SER A 691 -44.80 -37.78 1.47
CA SER A 691 -43.46 -37.18 1.64
C SER A 691 -42.99 -36.46 0.38
N LYS A 692 -43.34 -36.97 -0.81
CA LYS A 692 -43.08 -36.28 -2.10
C LYS A 692 -43.92 -35.00 -2.25
N GLU A 693 -45.19 -35.02 -1.83
CA GLU A 693 -46.03 -33.83 -1.86
C GLU A 693 -45.54 -32.74 -0.89
N VAL A 694 -45.19 -33.10 0.34
CA VAL A 694 -44.61 -32.17 1.32
C VAL A 694 -43.30 -31.59 0.78
N LEU A 695 -42.44 -32.41 0.17
CA LEU A 695 -41.22 -31.94 -0.48
C LEU A 695 -41.53 -30.92 -1.60
N ASN A 696 -42.48 -31.19 -2.49
CA ASN A 696 -42.87 -30.27 -3.55
C ASN A 696 -43.40 -28.94 -3.02
N VAL A 697 -44.22 -28.97 -1.96
CA VAL A 697 -44.74 -27.75 -1.33
C VAL A 697 -43.60 -26.97 -0.65
N SER A 698 -42.68 -27.66 0.02
CA SER A 698 -41.54 -27.05 0.72
C SER A 698 -40.57 -26.30 -0.19
N GLN A 699 -40.52 -26.59 -1.50
CA GLN A 699 -39.71 -25.82 -2.45
C GLN A 699 -40.11 -24.33 -2.52
N LYS A 700 -41.34 -24.02 -2.12
CA LYS A 700 -41.89 -22.65 -2.02
C LYS A 700 -41.82 -22.08 -0.60
N SER A 701 -41.01 -22.68 0.27
CA SER A 701 -40.81 -22.31 1.68
C SER A 701 -40.46 -20.85 1.94
N VAL A 702 -39.81 -20.18 0.98
CA VAL A 702 -39.54 -18.73 1.06
C VAL A 702 -40.84 -17.92 1.23
N TYR A 703 -41.97 -18.45 0.76
CA TYR A 703 -43.31 -17.85 0.89
C TYR A 703 -44.15 -18.44 2.02
N PHE A 704 -43.63 -19.32 2.87
CA PHE A 704 -44.42 -19.88 3.97
C PHE A 704 -44.75 -18.78 4.99
N LYS A 705 -45.99 -18.80 5.50
CA LYS A 705 -46.36 -18.10 6.74
C LYS A 705 -46.30 -19.05 7.93
N GLN A 706 -46.45 -18.50 9.13
CA GLN A 706 -46.43 -19.22 10.40
C GLN A 706 -47.28 -20.51 10.34
N GLN A 707 -48.53 -20.40 9.89
CA GLN A 707 -49.45 -21.54 9.77
C GLN A 707 -48.95 -22.64 8.82
N ASP A 708 -48.23 -22.31 7.76
CA ASP A 708 -47.74 -23.30 6.79
C ASP A 708 -46.62 -24.14 7.40
N ILE A 709 -45.75 -23.52 8.20
CA ILE A 709 -44.72 -24.23 8.98
C ILE A 709 -45.38 -25.17 9.98
N ASP A 710 -46.35 -24.70 10.77
CA ASP A 710 -47.07 -25.55 11.72
C ASP A 710 -47.72 -26.76 11.05
N LEU A 711 -48.42 -26.54 9.93
CA LEU A 711 -49.09 -27.62 9.19
C LEU A 711 -48.08 -28.61 8.61
N ALA A 712 -46.98 -28.14 8.03
CA ALA A 712 -45.95 -28.99 7.48
C ALA A 712 -45.28 -29.82 8.58
N VAL A 713 -44.95 -29.22 9.73
CA VAL A 713 -44.34 -29.91 10.87
C VAL A 713 -45.30 -30.92 11.50
N ASP A 714 -46.60 -30.60 11.62
CA ASP A 714 -47.62 -31.55 12.08
C ASP A 714 -47.70 -32.79 11.18
N ILE A 715 -47.63 -32.60 9.87
CA ILE A 715 -47.58 -33.71 8.90
C ILE A 715 -46.30 -34.53 9.13
N LEU A 716 -45.14 -33.87 9.26
CA LEU A 716 -43.87 -34.57 9.47
C LEU A 716 -43.85 -35.38 10.77
N VAL A 717 -44.39 -34.86 11.88
CA VAL A 717 -44.48 -35.59 13.15
C VAL A 717 -45.31 -36.88 13.01
N LYS A 718 -46.36 -36.89 12.18
CA LYS A 718 -47.13 -38.10 11.90
C LYS A 718 -46.39 -39.11 11.01
N ILE A 719 -45.54 -38.61 10.11
CA ILE A 719 -44.79 -39.42 9.14
C ILE A 719 -43.60 -40.14 9.82
N VAL A 720 -42.88 -39.45 10.70
CA VAL A 720 -41.61 -39.94 11.28
C VAL A 720 -41.73 -41.34 11.94
N PRO A 721 -42.75 -41.64 12.77
CA PRO A 721 -42.89 -42.96 13.39
C PRO A 721 -43.27 -44.10 12.42
N LEU A 722 -43.85 -43.76 11.27
CA LEU A 722 -44.34 -44.72 10.27
C LEU A 722 -43.32 -45.00 9.16
N ASN A 723 -42.19 -44.28 9.19
CA ASN A 723 -41.19 -44.29 8.15
C ASN A 723 -40.39 -45.59 8.12
N ALA A 724 -40.27 -46.18 6.93
CA ALA A 724 -39.69 -47.50 6.73
C ALA A 724 -38.61 -47.56 5.65
N SER A 725 -38.30 -46.46 4.95
CA SER A 725 -37.29 -46.46 3.88
C SER A 725 -36.33 -45.27 3.91
N ALA A 726 -35.11 -45.51 3.43
CA ALA A 726 -34.08 -44.48 3.33
C ALA A 726 -34.50 -43.32 2.42
N ASP A 727 -35.11 -43.61 1.26
CA ASP A 727 -35.61 -42.62 0.30
C ASP A 727 -36.67 -41.68 0.90
N THR A 728 -37.61 -42.23 1.69
CA THR A 728 -38.63 -41.42 2.39
C THR A 728 -37.98 -40.50 3.43
N SER A 729 -37.01 -41.02 4.18
CA SER A 729 -36.23 -40.26 5.16
C SER A 729 -35.50 -39.08 4.50
N LEU A 730 -34.82 -39.31 3.37
CA LEU A 730 -34.10 -38.28 2.64
C LEU A 730 -35.02 -37.20 2.05
N LYS A 731 -36.23 -37.57 1.58
CA LYS A 731 -37.24 -36.61 1.12
C LYS A 731 -37.73 -35.70 2.25
N ILE A 732 -37.95 -36.25 3.44
CA ILE A 732 -38.35 -35.46 4.61
C ILE A 732 -37.22 -34.51 5.01
N ILE A 733 -35.98 -34.99 5.09
CA ILE A 733 -34.79 -34.17 5.41
C ILE A 733 -34.65 -33.04 4.38
N ARG A 734 -34.81 -33.31 3.09
CA ARG A 734 -34.78 -32.30 2.03
C ARG A 734 -35.93 -31.30 2.14
N GLY A 735 -37.11 -31.74 2.57
CA GLY A 735 -38.24 -30.87 2.85
C GLY A 735 -37.95 -29.91 4.00
N ILE A 736 -37.36 -30.41 5.08
CA ILE A 736 -36.89 -29.61 6.22
C ILE A 736 -35.81 -28.63 5.78
N ASN A 737 -34.83 -29.07 4.99
CA ASN A 737 -33.79 -28.20 4.42
C ASN A 737 -34.38 -27.00 3.68
N ASN A 738 -35.45 -27.21 2.89
CA ASN A 738 -36.11 -26.11 2.21
C ASN A 738 -36.80 -25.18 3.21
N MET A 739 -37.52 -25.72 4.20
CA MET A 739 -38.21 -24.92 5.23
C MET A 739 -37.27 -24.01 6.05
N ILE A 740 -35.98 -24.33 6.16
CA ILE A 740 -34.97 -23.44 6.77
C ILE A 740 -34.83 -22.10 5.99
N ASN A 741 -35.17 -22.07 4.70
CA ASN A 741 -35.14 -20.85 3.86
C ASN A 741 -36.28 -19.87 4.19
N THR A 742 -37.31 -20.27 4.93
CA THR A 742 -38.38 -19.37 5.40
C THR A 742 -37.81 -18.27 6.28
N SER A 743 -38.38 -17.06 6.28
CA SER A 743 -37.85 -15.93 7.04
C SER A 743 -37.79 -16.22 8.55
N GLU A 744 -36.77 -15.69 9.24
CA GLU A 744 -36.54 -15.94 10.67
C GLU A 744 -37.73 -15.49 11.54
N LYS A 745 -38.37 -14.38 11.17
CA LYS A 745 -39.60 -13.89 11.80
C LYS A 745 -40.73 -14.92 11.76
N VAL A 746 -40.98 -15.54 10.61
CA VAL A 746 -42.03 -16.55 10.46
C VAL A 746 -41.71 -17.82 11.26
N LEU A 747 -40.44 -18.23 11.28
CA LEU A 747 -40.00 -19.37 12.09
C LEU A 747 -40.20 -19.06 13.60
N ALA A 748 -39.91 -17.84 14.05
CA ALA A 748 -40.14 -17.41 15.43
C ALA A 748 -41.62 -17.39 15.80
N GLU A 749 -42.49 -16.89 14.91
CA GLU A 749 -43.94 -16.96 15.11
C GLU A 749 -44.43 -18.42 15.20
N ALA A 750 -43.85 -19.34 14.42
CA ALA A 750 -44.23 -20.77 14.44
C ALA A 750 -43.69 -21.50 15.69
N GLU A 751 -42.52 -21.11 16.19
CA GLU A 751 -42.00 -21.60 17.46
C GLU A 751 -42.87 -21.15 18.63
N LEU A 752 -43.25 -19.88 18.67
CA LEU A 752 -44.16 -19.34 19.69
C LEU A 752 -45.55 -19.99 19.63
N SER A 753 -46.07 -20.25 18.43
CA SER A 753 -47.39 -20.84 18.20
C SER A 753 -47.48 -22.30 18.63
N ASN A 754 -46.59 -23.16 18.11
CA ASN A 754 -46.76 -24.61 18.18
C ASN A 754 -45.44 -25.37 18.42
N ARG A 755 -44.42 -24.67 18.92
CA ARG A 755 -43.05 -25.21 19.11
C ARG A 755 -42.53 -25.89 17.84
N SER A 756 -42.91 -25.36 16.68
CA SER A 756 -42.68 -26.01 15.39
C SER A 756 -41.20 -26.16 15.07
N ILE A 757 -40.36 -25.23 15.51
CA ILE A 757 -38.92 -25.25 15.26
C ILE A 757 -38.23 -26.23 16.20
N SER A 758 -38.61 -26.24 17.49
CA SER A 758 -38.19 -27.26 18.45
C SER A 758 -38.55 -28.67 17.97
N ARG A 759 -39.75 -28.85 17.41
CA ARG A 759 -40.19 -30.11 16.80
C ARG A 759 -39.42 -30.44 15.53
N MET A 760 -39.09 -29.47 14.68
CA MET A 760 -38.22 -29.67 13.52
C MET A 760 -36.82 -30.15 13.94
N LEU A 761 -36.21 -29.52 14.94
CA LEU A 761 -34.91 -29.94 15.49
C LEU A 761 -34.98 -31.38 16.03
N SER A 762 -36.05 -31.72 16.75
CA SER A 762 -36.29 -33.09 17.22
C SER A 762 -36.39 -34.09 16.06
N ILE A 763 -37.10 -33.74 14.98
CA ILE A 763 -37.17 -34.58 13.77
C ILE A 763 -35.79 -34.74 13.12
N ILE A 764 -34.99 -33.68 13.00
CA ILE A 764 -33.63 -33.74 12.46
C ILE A 764 -32.74 -34.68 13.30
N LYS A 765 -32.91 -34.69 14.62
CA LYS A 765 -32.18 -35.59 15.54
C LYS A 765 -32.67 -37.04 15.50
N ILE A 766 -33.97 -37.26 15.32
CA ILE A 766 -34.59 -38.60 15.39
C ILE A 766 -34.53 -39.34 14.06
N LEU A 767 -34.86 -38.67 12.97
CA LEU A 767 -35.07 -39.30 11.66
C LEU A 767 -33.83 -40.04 11.12
N PRO A 768 -32.58 -39.54 11.27
CA PRO A 768 -31.41 -40.30 10.88
C PRO A 768 -31.25 -41.61 11.67
N LYS A 769 -31.73 -41.66 12.92
CA LYS A 769 -31.70 -42.86 13.77
C LYS A 769 -32.60 -43.98 13.23
N THR A 770 -33.56 -43.66 12.35
CA THR A 770 -34.48 -44.64 11.77
C THR A 770 -34.11 -45.06 10.35
N ILE A 771 -33.06 -44.47 9.74
CA ILE A 771 -32.64 -44.82 8.37
C ILE A 771 -32.17 -46.29 8.34
N PRO A 772 -32.73 -47.16 7.49
CA PRO A 772 -32.20 -48.50 7.28
C PRO A 772 -30.78 -48.42 6.67
N LEU A 773 -29.80 -49.08 7.27
CA LEU A 773 -28.42 -49.12 6.78
C LEU A 773 -28.19 -50.45 6.04
N GLU A 774 -28.59 -50.50 4.78
CA GLU A 774 -28.30 -51.64 3.88
C GLU A 774 -26.83 -51.62 3.42
N GLU A 775 -26.29 -50.43 3.20
CA GLU A 775 -24.87 -50.14 2.95
C GLU A 775 -24.27 -49.51 4.22
N GLN A 776 -22.98 -49.74 4.49
CA GLN A 776 -22.34 -49.49 5.79
C GLN A 776 -22.48 -48.06 6.36
N GLN A 777 -22.82 -47.06 5.52
CA GLN A 777 -23.01 -45.66 5.91
C GLN A 777 -23.91 -44.89 4.93
N VAL A 778 -24.52 -43.79 5.38
CA VAL A 778 -25.28 -42.82 4.56
C VAL A 778 -24.71 -41.42 4.82
N ASN A 779 -24.37 -40.67 3.77
CA ASN A 779 -23.89 -39.29 3.89
C ASN A 779 -24.50 -38.40 2.80
N VAL A 780 -25.17 -37.32 3.19
CA VAL A 780 -25.79 -36.35 2.27
C VAL A 780 -25.57 -34.92 2.74
N LEU A 781 -25.46 -33.98 1.79
CA LEU A 781 -25.35 -32.55 2.05
C LEU A 781 -26.35 -31.78 1.18
N TYR A 782 -27.18 -30.95 1.81
CA TYR A 782 -28.08 -30.00 1.16
C TYR A 782 -27.63 -28.56 1.42
N SER A 783 -28.38 -27.57 0.93
CA SER A 783 -28.03 -26.14 1.02
C SER A 783 -27.88 -25.61 2.45
N ASN A 784 -28.61 -26.18 3.42
CA ASN A 784 -28.66 -25.75 4.82
C ASN A 784 -28.41 -26.87 5.83
N LEU A 785 -28.54 -28.14 5.43
CA LEU A 785 -28.53 -29.31 6.32
C LEU A 785 -27.72 -30.46 5.73
N GLY A 786 -26.79 -31.01 6.51
CA GLY A 786 -26.04 -32.23 6.17
C GLY A 786 -26.35 -33.35 7.16
N ILE A 787 -26.34 -34.60 6.70
CA ILE A 787 -26.64 -35.78 7.51
C ILE A 787 -25.62 -36.88 7.22
N GLY A 788 -25.04 -37.43 8.27
CA GLY A 788 -24.16 -38.60 8.24
C GLY A 788 -24.68 -39.69 9.18
N VAL A 789 -24.71 -40.95 8.74
CA VAL A 789 -25.06 -42.09 9.59
C VAL A 789 -24.06 -43.21 9.30
N SER A 790 -23.36 -43.69 10.32
CA SER A 790 -22.42 -44.81 10.19
C SER A 790 -22.81 -45.98 11.08
N LYS A 791 -22.66 -47.21 10.54
CA LYS A 791 -22.77 -48.45 11.31
C LYS A 791 -21.40 -48.77 11.94
N VAL A 792 -21.38 -49.00 13.24
CA VAL A 792 -20.14 -49.22 14.00
C VAL A 792 -20.05 -50.67 14.48
N ASN A 793 -18.87 -51.27 14.33
CA ASN A 793 -18.52 -52.53 14.99
C ASN A 793 -17.66 -52.24 16.23
N GLN A 794 -18.09 -52.74 17.38
CA GLN A 794 -17.46 -52.47 18.68
C GLN A 794 -16.03 -53.00 18.77
N ASP A 795 -15.77 -54.20 18.24
CA ASP A 795 -14.48 -54.88 18.34
C ASP A 795 -13.39 -54.25 17.45
N SER A 796 -13.80 -53.43 16.48
CA SER A 796 -12.92 -52.81 15.48
C SER A 796 -13.10 -51.29 15.41
N PHE A 797 -13.61 -50.67 16.47
CA PHE A 797 -13.83 -49.22 16.48
C PHE A 797 -12.51 -48.45 16.65
N ASP A 798 -12.10 -47.74 15.60
CA ASP A 798 -10.86 -46.94 15.56
C ASP A 798 -11.14 -45.42 15.56
N GLY A 799 -12.35 -45.04 15.95
CA GLY A 799 -12.89 -43.67 15.87
C GLY A 799 -13.78 -43.45 14.64
N LEU A 800 -14.34 -42.25 14.54
CA LEU A 800 -15.17 -41.81 13.41
C LEU A 800 -14.84 -40.36 13.06
N PHE A 801 -14.85 -40.03 11.78
CA PHE A 801 -14.67 -38.68 11.29
C PHE A 801 -15.84 -38.27 10.41
N TYR A 802 -16.45 -37.12 10.69
CA TYR A 802 -17.46 -36.49 9.83
C TYR A 802 -17.07 -35.05 9.52
N GLY A 803 -16.85 -34.74 8.24
CA GLY A 803 -16.44 -33.42 7.76
C GLY A 803 -17.42 -32.84 6.76
N VAL A 804 -17.63 -31.52 6.81
CA VAL A 804 -18.56 -30.79 5.94
C VAL A 804 -17.97 -29.45 5.50
N SER A 805 -18.25 -29.06 4.26
CA SER A 805 -18.10 -27.70 3.74
C SER A 805 -19.35 -27.37 2.93
N TYR A 806 -20.08 -26.32 3.31
CA TYR A 806 -21.25 -25.86 2.55
C TYR A 806 -20.89 -25.06 1.29
N GLY A 807 -19.58 -24.86 1.03
CA GLY A 807 -19.08 -24.11 -0.11
C GLY A 807 -19.37 -22.60 -0.07
N THR A 808 -18.51 -21.82 -0.73
CA THR A 808 -18.81 -20.46 -1.20
C THR A 808 -18.95 -20.51 -2.73
N ASN A 809 -19.26 -19.40 -3.42
CA ASN A 809 -19.46 -19.37 -4.88
C ASN A 809 -18.28 -19.96 -5.71
N LYS A 810 -17.10 -20.18 -5.10
CA LYS A 810 -15.88 -20.75 -5.71
C LYS A 810 -15.61 -22.23 -5.39
N THR A 811 -16.25 -22.85 -4.38
CA THR A 811 -15.97 -24.24 -3.96
C THR A 811 -17.25 -25.05 -3.84
N GLU A 812 -17.29 -26.24 -4.45
CA GLU A 812 -18.45 -27.12 -4.34
C GLU A 812 -18.68 -27.55 -2.87
N ALA A 813 -19.95 -27.62 -2.48
CA ALA A 813 -20.34 -28.13 -1.17
C ALA A 813 -19.99 -29.63 -1.09
N THR A 814 -19.23 -30.02 -0.07
CA THR A 814 -18.70 -31.38 0.10
C THR A 814 -18.91 -31.92 1.51
N THR A 815 -19.09 -33.23 1.62
CA THR A 815 -19.22 -33.94 2.90
C THR A 815 -18.41 -35.24 2.87
N GLN A 816 -17.78 -35.60 3.98
CA GLN A 816 -16.93 -36.78 4.11
C GLN A 816 -17.23 -37.53 5.42
N LEU A 817 -17.24 -38.87 5.38
CA LEU A 817 -17.48 -39.74 6.53
C LEU A 817 -16.52 -40.92 6.47
N PHE A 818 -15.68 -41.09 7.50
CA PHE A 818 -14.67 -42.16 7.59
C PHE A 818 -14.78 -42.93 8.92
N ASN A 819 -14.48 -44.23 8.88
CA ASN A 819 -14.52 -45.15 10.03
C ASN A 819 -13.17 -45.24 10.77
N HIS A 820 -12.48 -44.11 10.92
CA HIS A 820 -11.31 -43.95 11.78
C HIS A 820 -11.25 -42.52 12.33
N SER A 821 -10.51 -42.33 13.41
CA SER A 821 -10.22 -41.00 13.96
C SER A 821 -9.24 -40.22 13.07
N TYR A 822 -9.21 -38.89 13.21
CA TYR A 822 -8.27 -38.02 12.51
C TYR A 822 -6.83 -38.30 12.96
N SER A 823 -5.88 -38.40 12.02
CA SER A 823 -4.43 -38.52 12.31
C SER A 823 -3.67 -37.39 11.63
N ASP A 824 -2.61 -36.89 12.27
CA ASP A 824 -1.80 -35.74 11.78
C ASP A 824 -1.13 -35.96 10.42
N GLN A 825 -1.20 -37.17 9.84
CA GLN A 825 -0.56 -37.55 8.57
C GLN A 825 -1.46 -37.39 7.33
N GLN A 826 -2.72 -36.94 7.45
CA GLN A 826 -3.68 -36.78 6.33
C GLN A 826 -4.02 -35.30 6.05
N GLN A 827 -2.99 -34.47 5.85
CA GLN A 827 -3.09 -33.01 6.01
C GLN A 827 -3.51 -32.20 4.77
N ASP A 828 -3.48 -32.74 3.55
CA ASP A 828 -3.66 -31.91 2.33
C ASP A 828 -5.11 -31.83 1.82
N ASP A 829 -5.91 -32.92 1.90
CA ASP A 829 -7.28 -32.95 1.33
C ASP A 829 -8.39 -32.47 2.30
N ILE A 830 -8.09 -32.26 3.59
CA ILE A 830 -9.09 -32.01 4.65
C ILE A 830 -9.05 -30.55 5.17
N GLN A 831 -8.13 -29.72 4.64
CA GLN A 831 -7.96 -28.32 5.10
C GLN A 831 -9.16 -27.42 4.84
N THR A 832 -10.12 -27.79 3.99
CA THR A 832 -11.31 -26.96 3.71
C THR A 832 -12.55 -27.35 4.53
N LEU A 833 -12.56 -28.50 5.21
CA LEU A 833 -13.74 -29.02 5.93
C LEU A 833 -13.79 -28.55 7.39
N SER A 834 -14.98 -28.17 7.87
CA SER A 834 -15.27 -28.19 9.31
C SER A 834 -15.63 -29.62 9.69
N PHE A 835 -15.11 -30.17 10.79
CA PHE A 835 -15.26 -31.58 11.09
C PHE A 835 -15.44 -31.90 12.58
N ILE A 836 -15.98 -33.08 12.85
CA ILE A 836 -16.05 -33.71 14.17
C ILE A 836 -15.34 -35.08 14.09
N SER A 837 -14.44 -35.34 15.03
CA SER A 837 -13.69 -36.59 15.14
C SER A 837 -13.90 -37.23 16.51
N LEU A 838 -14.53 -38.41 16.51
CA LEU A 838 -14.81 -39.20 17.70
C LEU A 838 -13.60 -40.08 18.06
N PRO A 839 -13.15 -40.11 19.32
CA PRO A 839 -11.96 -40.84 19.74
C PRO A 839 -12.21 -42.35 19.81
N LYS A 840 -11.18 -43.15 19.56
CA LYS A 840 -11.24 -44.63 19.62
C LYS A 840 -11.63 -45.19 21.00
N SER A 841 -11.48 -44.40 22.08
CA SER A 841 -11.87 -44.80 23.44
C SER A 841 -13.35 -44.63 23.76
N LEU A 842 -14.14 -44.02 22.86
CA LEU A 842 -15.59 -43.80 23.04
C LEU A 842 -16.37 -45.06 23.50
N PRO A 843 -16.13 -46.29 22.97
CA PRO A 843 -16.85 -47.49 23.40
C PRO A 843 -16.62 -47.85 24.87
N LYS A 844 -15.48 -47.47 25.45
CA LYS A 844 -15.12 -47.79 26.85
C LYS A 844 -15.98 -47.01 27.86
N HIS A 845 -16.54 -45.88 27.44
CA HIS A 845 -17.35 -44.99 28.27
C HIS A 845 -18.83 -45.37 28.29
N LEU A 846 -19.22 -46.42 27.56
CA LEU A 846 -20.59 -46.93 27.54
C LEU A 846 -20.74 -48.09 28.53
N GLU A 847 -21.84 -48.06 29.30
CA GLU A 847 -22.27 -49.19 30.13
C GLU A 847 -22.53 -50.43 29.27
N ASP A 848 -22.41 -51.64 29.82
CA ASP A 848 -22.53 -52.89 29.03
C ASP A 848 -23.88 -53.01 28.28
N GLU A 849 -24.98 -52.49 28.85
CA GLU A 849 -26.29 -52.42 28.17
C GLU A 849 -26.29 -51.40 27.02
N GLN A 850 -25.60 -50.26 27.20
CA GLN A 850 -25.48 -49.18 26.21
C GLN A 850 -24.53 -49.54 25.07
N ARG A 851 -23.55 -50.44 25.29
CA ARG A 851 -22.62 -50.88 24.22
C ARG A 851 -23.37 -51.40 23.01
N SER A 852 -24.46 -52.15 23.19
CA SER A 852 -25.32 -52.65 22.11
C SER A 852 -25.87 -51.54 21.19
N THR A 853 -26.08 -50.33 21.72
CA THR A 853 -26.58 -49.15 20.98
C THR A 853 -25.50 -48.41 20.17
N LEU A 854 -24.21 -48.61 20.51
CA LEU A 854 -23.08 -48.04 19.75
C LEU A 854 -23.04 -48.53 18.31
N ALA A 855 -23.78 -49.58 17.94
CA ALA A 855 -23.86 -50.10 16.57
C ALA A 855 -24.21 -49.04 15.50
N ARG A 856 -24.62 -47.82 15.91
CA ARG A 856 -24.94 -46.70 15.04
C ARG A 856 -24.50 -45.37 15.66
N VAL A 857 -23.84 -44.53 14.86
CA VAL A 857 -23.56 -43.13 15.20
C VAL A 857 -24.20 -42.22 14.16
N VAL A 858 -24.84 -41.14 14.62
CA VAL A 858 -25.54 -40.15 13.79
C VAL A 858 -24.83 -38.82 13.89
N PHE A 859 -24.58 -38.22 12.73
CA PHE A 859 -24.08 -36.86 12.57
C PHE A 859 -25.11 -36.00 11.83
N TYR A 860 -25.18 -34.73 12.20
CA TYR A 860 -25.79 -33.72 11.34
C TYR A 860 -25.01 -32.42 11.40
N SER A 861 -25.13 -31.64 10.34
CA SER A 861 -24.54 -30.31 10.23
C SER A 861 -25.59 -29.29 9.79
N MET A 862 -25.45 -28.04 10.24
CA MET A 862 -26.26 -26.93 9.74
C MET A 862 -25.38 -25.78 9.29
N ARG A 863 -25.76 -25.14 8.18
CA ARG A 863 -25.01 -24.02 7.60
C ARG A 863 -24.98 -22.80 8.52
N ASN A 864 -26.03 -22.55 9.28
CA ASN A 864 -26.13 -21.46 10.25
C ASN A 864 -26.95 -21.87 11.48
N ASP A 865 -26.94 -21.01 12.50
CA ASP A 865 -27.62 -21.21 13.78
C ASP A 865 -29.10 -20.80 13.80
N LYS A 866 -29.68 -20.50 12.64
CA LYS A 866 -31.02 -19.89 12.53
C LYS A 866 -32.11 -20.63 13.31
N LEU A 867 -32.15 -21.96 13.29
CA LEU A 867 -33.14 -22.73 14.06
C LEU A 867 -32.89 -22.69 15.58
N TYR A 868 -31.64 -22.64 16.01
CA TYR A 868 -31.25 -22.54 17.43
C TYR A 868 -31.52 -21.13 17.97
N ARG A 869 -31.30 -20.09 17.15
CA ARG A 869 -31.60 -18.71 17.51
C ARG A 869 -33.10 -18.48 17.70
N VAL A 870 -33.91 -19.08 16.84
CA VAL A 870 -35.37 -18.97 16.87
C VAL A 870 -36.00 -19.71 18.07
N THR A 871 -35.40 -20.80 18.54
CA THR A 871 -35.89 -21.52 19.74
C THR A 871 -35.61 -20.78 21.05
N ARG A 872 -34.77 -19.74 21.01
CA ARG A 872 -34.50 -18.85 22.14
C ARG A 872 -35.64 -17.84 22.30
N ASN A 873 -36.21 -17.77 23.50
CA ASN A 873 -37.00 -16.61 23.90
C ASN A 873 -36.01 -15.47 24.20
N SER A 874 -35.93 -14.47 23.32
CA SER A 874 -34.87 -13.46 23.29
C SER A 874 -34.72 -12.69 24.62
N SER A 875 -33.73 -13.06 25.41
CA SER A 875 -33.00 -12.14 26.29
C SER A 875 -31.52 -12.54 26.26
N ALA A 876 -30.89 -12.32 25.10
CA ALA A 876 -29.44 -12.38 24.98
C ALA A 876 -28.85 -11.08 25.48
N LYS A 877 -28.16 -11.14 26.61
CA LYS A 877 -27.13 -10.17 26.96
C LYS A 877 -26.04 -10.21 25.88
N GLY A 878 -25.59 -9.04 25.43
CA GLY A 878 -24.26 -8.84 24.85
C GLY A 878 -24.11 -9.10 23.34
N ASN A 879 -23.10 -8.45 22.77
CA ASN A 879 -22.70 -8.45 21.36
C ASN A 879 -22.15 -9.80 20.83
N THR A 880 -22.58 -10.95 21.36
CA THR A 880 -22.04 -12.27 21.00
C THR A 880 -22.96 -13.04 20.04
N GLU A 881 -22.43 -13.61 18.96
CA GLU A 881 -23.20 -14.40 17.97
C GLU A 881 -22.45 -15.69 17.55
N ILE A 882 -23.18 -16.70 17.05
CA ILE A 882 -22.59 -17.96 16.57
C ILE A 882 -21.90 -17.71 15.22
N ASN A 883 -20.60 -17.98 15.16
CA ASN A 883 -19.73 -17.66 14.02
C ASN A 883 -19.11 -18.90 13.35
N SER A 884 -19.84 -20.01 13.35
CA SER A 884 -19.44 -21.25 12.67
C SER A 884 -20.66 -21.98 12.11
N HIS A 885 -20.42 -22.98 11.25
CA HIS A 885 -21.42 -24.03 11.03
C HIS A 885 -21.67 -24.80 12.33
N ILE A 886 -22.86 -25.38 12.47
CA ILE A 886 -23.19 -26.25 13.60
C ILE A 886 -22.84 -27.67 13.21
N LEU A 887 -22.06 -28.35 14.06
CA LEU A 887 -21.71 -29.75 13.90
C LEU A 887 -22.28 -30.54 15.06
N SER A 888 -22.91 -31.68 14.80
CA SER A 888 -23.51 -32.50 15.84
C SER A 888 -23.19 -33.96 15.65
N ALA A 889 -22.99 -34.68 16.75
CA ALA A 889 -22.89 -36.12 16.80
C ALA A 889 -23.74 -36.66 17.95
N SER A 890 -24.36 -37.83 17.77
CA SER A 890 -25.12 -38.50 18.81
C SER A 890 -25.15 -40.02 18.61
N ILE A 891 -25.28 -40.75 19.72
CA ILE A 891 -25.60 -42.17 19.73
C ILE A 891 -27.08 -42.32 20.10
N PRO A 892 -27.88 -43.10 19.36
CA PRO A 892 -29.29 -43.28 19.65
C PRO A 892 -29.53 -43.75 21.09
N ASN A 893 -30.38 -43.02 21.82
CA ASN A 893 -30.81 -43.32 23.20
C ASN A 893 -29.69 -43.30 24.26
N VAL A 894 -28.56 -42.68 23.96
CA VAL A 894 -27.46 -42.49 24.92
C VAL A 894 -27.17 -41.00 25.06
N SER A 895 -27.11 -40.53 26.31
CA SER A 895 -26.57 -39.21 26.65
C SER A 895 -25.16 -39.41 27.20
N ILE A 896 -24.19 -38.66 26.69
CA ILE A 896 -22.78 -38.78 27.07
C ILE A 896 -22.27 -37.41 27.51
N SER A 897 -21.73 -37.36 28.72
CA SER A 897 -21.04 -36.23 29.34
C SER A 897 -19.82 -36.75 30.10
N ASN A 898 -18.82 -35.90 30.33
CA ASN A 898 -17.58 -36.22 31.06
C ASN A 898 -16.71 -37.32 30.41
N LEU A 899 -16.49 -37.27 29.09
CA LEU A 899 -15.54 -38.16 28.40
C LEU A 899 -14.10 -37.93 28.87
N ASP A 900 -13.36 -39.00 29.20
CA ASP A 900 -11.95 -38.92 29.58
C ASP A 900 -11.05 -38.47 28.40
N GLU A 901 -11.37 -38.93 27.20
CA GLU A 901 -10.75 -38.48 25.95
C GLU A 901 -11.77 -37.59 25.19
N PRO A 902 -11.49 -36.29 25.03
CA PRO A 902 -12.47 -35.36 24.44
C PRO A 902 -12.66 -35.60 22.94
N ILE A 903 -13.82 -35.21 22.45
CA ILE A 903 -14.14 -35.17 21.01
C ILE A 903 -13.48 -33.93 20.41
N ASN A 904 -12.76 -34.12 19.31
CA ASN A 904 -12.10 -33.03 18.59
C ASN A 904 -12.98 -32.51 17.46
N ILE A 905 -13.18 -31.21 17.43
CA ILE A 905 -14.06 -30.53 16.48
C ILE A 905 -13.28 -29.37 15.87
N SER A 906 -13.26 -29.25 14.56
CA SER A 906 -12.59 -28.14 13.87
C SER A 906 -13.62 -27.31 13.11
N PHE A 907 -13.57 -25.99 13.31
CA PHE A 907 -14.48 -25.05 12.67
C PHE A 907 -13.74 -24.08 11.75
N ASN A 908 -14.31 -23.89 10.56
CA ASN A 908 -14.05 -22.70 9.75
C ASN A 908 -14.94 -21.57 10.27
N LEU A 909 -14.35 -20.40 10.52
CA LEU A 909 -15.09 -19.22 10.95
C LEU A 909 -15.86 -18.62 9.77
N ILE A 910 -17.12 -18.23 10.01
CA ILE A 910 -17.96 -17.60 8.98
C ILE A 910 -17.53 -16.14 8.75
N ASN A 911 -17.18 -15.43 9.81
CA ASN A 911 -16.65 -14.06 9.81
C ASN A 911 -15.27 -14.04 10.49
N GLN A 912 -14.22 -13.64 9.77
CA GLN A 912 -12.86 -13.60 10.31
C GLN A 912 -12.55 -12.33 11.13
N ASN A 913 -13.48 -11.36 11.16
CA ASN A 913 -13.32 -10.06 11.85
C ASN A 913 -13.97 -10.03 13.25
N ALA A 914 -14.41 -11.18 13.78
CA ALA A 914 -14.93 -11.28 15.14
C ALA A 914 -13.81 -11.65 16.10
N ASP A 915 -13.90 -11.18 17.35
CA ASP A 915 -12.90 -11.46 18.38
C ASP A 915 -13.40 -12.51 19.39
N ASN A 916 -12.48 -13.05 20.18
CA ASN A 916 -12.75 -13.92 21.32
C ASN A 916 -13.56 -15.20 20.99
N PRO A 917 -13.01 -16.17 20.24
CA PRO A 917 -13.72 -17.41 19.95
C PRO A 917 -13.87 -18.28 21.20
N GLU A 918 -15.09 -18.71 21.48
CA GLU A 918 -15.43 -19.66 22.54
C GLU A 918 -16.07 -20.92 21.93
N CYS A 919 -15.55 -22.09 22.31
CA CYS A 919 -16.14 -23.37 21.94
C CYS A 919 -17.38 -23.63 22.80
N VAL A 920 -18.55 -23.75 22.17
CA VAL A 920 -19.81 -23.97 22.86
C VAL A 920 -20.47 -25.27 22.42
N TYR A 921 -21.24 -25.88 23.32
CA TYR A 921 -22.12 -27.00 23.02
C TYR A 921 -23.56 -26.67 23.39
N TRP A 922 -24.52 -27.34 22.77
CA TRP A 922 -25.95 -27.13 23.02
C TRP A 922 -26.43 -27.99 24.19
N GLU A 923 -26.82 -27.34 25.29
CA GLU A 923 -27.32 -27.95 26.52
C GLU A 923 -28.86 -28.05 26.51
N GLU A 924 -29.37 -29.24 26.81
CA GLU A 924 -30.79 -29.57 26.83
C GLU A 924 -31.14 -30.28 28.16
N THR A 925 -30.80 -29.65 29.30
CA THR A 925 -31.18 -30.14 30.63
C THR A 925 -32.69 -30.06 30.84
N SER A 926 -33.26 -31.10 31.44
CA SER A 926 -34.67 -31.14 31.78
C SER A 926 -35.00 -30.08 32.85
N GLY A 927 -35.66 -28.99 32.45
CA GLY A 927 -36.17 -27.95 33.36
C GLY A 927 -35.61 -26.54 33.14
N GLU A 928 -34.62 -26.38 32.27
CA GLU A 928 -34.08 -25.07 31.84
C GLU A 928 -34.33 -24.85 30.34
N ASP A 929 -34.34 -23.58 29.91
CA ASP A 929 -34.44 -23.25 28.49
C ASP A 929 -33.13 -23.67 27.78
N PRO A 930 -33.20 -24.40 26.65
CA PRO A 930 -32.02 -24.82 25.89
C PRO A 930 -31.12 -23.65 25.51
N HIS A 931 -29.81 -23.80 25.69
CA HIS A 931 -28.84 -22.74 25.43
C HIS A 931 -27.45 -23.28 25.03
N TRP A 932 -26.59 -22.38 24.54
CA TRP A 932 -25.19 -22.65 24.29
C TRP A 932 -24.39 -22.50 25.60
N GLU A 933 -23.67 -23.55 26.00
CA GLU A 933 -22.84 -23.61 27.20
C GLU A 933 -21.36 -23.85 26.82
N THR A 934 -20.46 -23.28 27.60
CA THR A 934 -18.99 -23.36 27.39
C THR A 934 -18.34 -24.43 28.27
N LYS A 935 -18.95 -24.76 29.41
CA LYS A 935 -18.37 -25.63 30.44
C LYS A 935 -18.21 -27.08 29.96
N GLY A 936 -16.96 -27.50 29.71
CA GLY A 936 -16.64 -28.85 29.21
C GLY A 936 -16.00 -28.84 27.82
N CYS A 937 -16.01 -27.69 27.15
CA CYS A 937 -15.29 -27.46 25.91
C CYS A 937 -14.03 -26.60 26.15
N LYS A 938 -12.92 -26.97 25.51
CA LYS A 938 -11.67 -26.20 25.48
C LYS A 938 -11.29 -25.90 24.04
N LYS A 939 -10.73 -24.72 23.79
CA LYS A 939 -10.15 -24.36 22.49
C LYS A 939 -8.63 -24.52 22.48
N SER A 940 -8.05 -24.80 21.32
CA SER A 940 -6.62 -24.65 21.07
C SER A 940 -6.21 -23.17 21.00
N ASP A 941 -4.90 -22.88 21.05
CA ASP A 941 -4.39 -21.52 20.81
C ASP A 941 -4.89 -21.01 19.45
N TYR A 942 -5.61 -19.88 19.48
CA TYR A 942 -6.20 -19.29 18.28
C TYR A 942 -5.20 -18.35 17.61
N VAL A 943 -4.92 -18.61 16.34
CA VAL A 943 -4.18 -17.70 15.45
C VAL A 943 -5.18 -17.19 14.41
N PRO A 944 -5.36 -15.86 14.26
CA PRO A 944 -6.23 -15.29 13.23
C PRO A 944 -5.92 -15.87 11.84
N GLY A 945 -6.96 -16.23 11.09
CA GLY A 945 -6.84 -16.89 9.78
C GLY A 945 -6.63 -18.42 9.81
N LYS A 946 -6.45 -19.04 10.99
CA LYS A 946 -6.46 -20.50 11.15
C LYS A 946 -7.78 -21.01 11.72
N LYS A 947 -8.09 -22.30 11.49
CA LYS A 947 -9.27 -22.97 12.05
C LYS A 947 -9.24 -22.98 13.57
N VAL A 948 -10.42 -22.93 14.19
CA VAL A 948 -10.55 -23.13 15.64
C VAL A 948 -10.74 -24.62 15.88
N VAL A 949 -9.89 -25.22 16.73
CA VAL A 949 -10.04 -26.61 17.17
C VAL A 949 -10.56 -26.61 18.60
N CYS A 950 -11.69 -27.28 18.80
CA CYS A 950 -12.35 -27.48 20.08
C CYS A 950 -12.19 -28.94 20.52
N SER A 951 -11.93 -29.13 21.81
CA SER A 951 -11.95 -30.42 22.49
C SER A 951 -13.05 -30.39 23.55
N CYS A 952 -14.12 -31.16 23.35
CA CYS A 952 -15.30 -31.17 24.22
C CYS A 952 -15.55 -32.56 24.82
N ASP A 953 -16.03 -32.62 26.05
CA ASP A 953 -16.30 -33.86 26.80
C ASP A 953 -17.77 -34.34 26.74
N HIS A 954 -18.61 -33.66 25.96
CA HIS A 954 -20.02 -34.00 25.71
C HIS A 954 -20.20 -34.54 24.28
N LEU A 955 -21.27 -35.30 24.02
CA LEU A 955 -21.66 -35.71 22.66
C LEU A 955 -23.03 -35.11 22.28
N THR A 956 -23.02 -33.94 21.63
CA THR A 956 -24.22 -33.13 21.29
C THR A 956 -23.98 -32.30 20.02
N SER A 957 -24.58 -31.10 19.92
CA SER A 957 -24.30 -30.08 18.92
C SER A 957 -23.25 -29.07 19.40
N PHE A 958 -22.39 -28.62 18.51
CA PHE A 958 -21.27 -27.73 18.80
C PHE A 958 -21.22 -26.57 17.81
N ALA A 959 -20.69 -25.45 18.28
CA ALA A 959 -20.46 -24.25 17.48
C ALA A 959 -19.35 -23.38 18.11
N ILE A 960 -18.98 -22.29 17.41
CA ILE A 960 -18.14 -21.21 17.95
C ILE A 960 -19.01 -19.99 18.24
N LEU A 961 -18.93 -19.47 19.46
CA LEU A 961 -19.49 -18.17 19.85
C LEU A 961 -18.38 -17.11 19.76
N MET A 962 -18.67 -15.94 19.19
CA MET A 962 -17.69 -14.83 19.09
C MET A 962 -18.33 -13.48 19.38
N ASP A 963 -17.51 -12.53 19.84
CA ASP A 963 -17.89 -11.13 20.03
C ASP A 963 -17.92 -10.40 18.68
N VAL A 964 -19.06 -9.81 18.34
CA VAL A 964 -19.31 -9.06 17.11
C VAL A 964 -19.29 -7.56 17.41
N TYR A 965 -18.37 -6.79 16.80
CA TYR A 965 -18.38 -5.33 16.93
C TYR A 965 -19.61 -4.75 16.23
N ARG A 966 -20.60 -4.32 17.02
CA ARG A 966 -21.67 -3.44 16.53
C ARG A 966 -21.18 -2.00 16.63
N ASN A 967 -21.03 -1.32 15.49
CA ASN A 967 -20.82 0.12 15.45
C ASN A 967 -21.96 0.83 16.22
N GLU A 968 -21.61 1.72 17.14
CA GLU A 968 -22.56 2.41 18.04
C GLU A 968 -23.54 3.39 17.35
N ASP A 969 -23.62 3.45 16.02
CA ASP A 969 -24.57 4.30 15.30
C ASP A 969 -25.90 3.61 14.90
N ASP A 970 -26.08 2.31 15.19
CA ASP A 970 -27.38 1.61 14.99
C ASP A 970 -28.31 1.65 16.22
N GLY A 971 -27.98 2.46 17.23
CA GLY A 971 -28.72 2.59 18.49
C GLY A 971 -30.08 3.29 18.43
N LYS A 972 -30.76 3.35 17.28
CA LYS A 972 -32.07 4.03 17.16
C LYS A 972 -33.20 3.30 16.44
N ASN A 973 -33.09 2.03 16.09
CA ASN A 973 -34.26 1.30 15.56
C ASN A 973 -34.55 -0.11 16.12
N ASP A 974 -33.82 -0.60 17.12
CA ASP A 974 -34.11 -1.91 17.75
C ASP A 974 -34.61 -1.81 19.19
N ILE A 975 -35.62 -0.98 19.42
CA ILE A 975 -36.50 -1.07 20.60
C ILE A 975 -37.94 -1.25 20.10
N SER A 976 -38.25 -2.41 19.54
CA SER A 976 -39.65 -2.82 19.36
C SER A 976 -39.83 -4.33 19.12
N LEU A 977 -39.28 -5.21 19.97
CA LEU A 977 -39.85 -6.56 20.11
C LEU A 977 -39.43 -7.25 21.41
N SER A 978 -39.55 -6.56 22.54
CA SER A 978 -39.54 -7.18 23.86
C SER A 978 -40.51 -6.44 24.74
N ILE A 979 -41.34 -7.19 25.46
CA ILE A 979 -42.50 -6.78 26.28
C ILE A 979 -43.83 -6.74 25.49
N CYS A 980 -44.47 -7.91 25.38
CA CYS A 980 -45.91 -8.09 25.66
C CYS A 980 -46.33 -9.57 25.42
N ILE A 981 -45.99 -10.50 26.31
CA ILE A 981 -46.90 -11.62 26.69
C ILE A 981 -46.66 -11.98 28.16
N ALA A 982 -47.77 -12.16 28.87
CA ALA A 982 -48.01 -12.74 30.21
C ALA A 982 -48.17 -11.72 31.35
N VAL A 983 -49.43 -11.32 31.61
CA VAL A 983 -50.24 -11.86 32.71
C VAL A 983 -51.72 -11.57 32.40
N ASP A 984 -52.51 -12.61 32.12
CA ASP A 984 -53.96 -12.59 32.31
C ASP A 984 -54.24 -13.10 33.73
N TYR A 985 -54.92 -12.31 34.56
CA TYR A 985 -56.07 -12.67 35.41
C TYR A 985 -56.33 -11.62 36.50
N HIS A 986 -57.61 -11.29 36.63
CA HIS A 986 -58.32 -10.65 37.73
C HIS A 986 -58.42 -9.12 37.87
N LEU A 987 -59.61 -8.65 37.47
CA LEU A 987 -60.60 -7.95 38.29
C LEU A 987 -60.15 -6.68 39.06
N SER A 988 -60.67 -5.58 38.53
CA SER A 988 -61.56 -4.63 39.22
C SER A 988 -60.96 -3.51 40.09
N VAL A 989 -61.59 -2.34 39.93
CA VAL A 989 -61.83 -1.29 40.95
C VAL A 989 -60.83 -0.10 41.01
N LEU A 990 -61.35 1.01 40.47
CA LEU A 990 -61.41 2.39 41.01
C LEU A 990 -60.15 3.32 41.09
N PHE A 991 -60.33 4.44 40.36
CA PHE A 991 -60.26 5.85 40.80
C PHE A 991 -58.92 6.56 41.12
N LEU A 992 -58.78 7.70 40.43
CA LEU A 992 -58.30 9.02 40.86
C LEU A 992 -57.00 9.13 41.69
N GLN A 993 -55.99 9.78 41.11
CA GLN A 993 -55.75 11.22 41.28
C GLN A 993 -54.80 11.76 40.21
#